data_AF-A0A364KZU9-F1
#
_entry.id   AF-A0A364KZU9-F1
#
_cell.length_a   1.000
_cell.length_b   1.000
_cell.length_c   1.000
_cell.angle_alpha   90.00
_cell.angle_beta   90.00
_cell.angle_gamma   90.00
#
_symmetry.space_group_name_H-M   'P 1'
#
loop_
_entity.id
_entity.type
_entity.pdbx_description
1 polymer ?
#
loop_
_entity_poly.entity_id
_entity_poly.type
_entity_poly.pdbx_seq_one_letter_code
_entity_poly.pdbx_strand_id
1 'polypeptide(L)'
;MSEMPKTWLIVGASRGIGLEFVRQIVALGHHVIATVRNPNSDIDTLVQSAPGKVRVLTCDVSREESINSFIEQFVQTEERKIDYAVINAGVLKYPNRTLEMTFSHFATHLHTNTIGPIIVAQKLLQLSNVAISTVAFMSSDSGSTTRFLAFEDGFAAYSASKAGLNQALRHMAEELKRKKSKTVIIALHPGEVLTDMSKIDIAWEIDGGQITAEESVVAMIDVIQSKSIEHTGTFWTWKNESHADFSAFRLCYRRSSISIGFLARLKSVKFRSDWLLRMDAKTGSVASDDSLRAAHPKQHSYEQVFSTFPTSQQPRFVQSISPTQDEPPANKDNADDKDKMSQPQQAKAGKSPLFWVNSDPQTVQKGSREETLKRIRSHVMSEHNRKKRLENTRRYNKSKTWKNLAYRPEPIATSKLSRALESSMSSPSSSSASDRSSSKSSSSPEIRETSPPDSLKTSRSTGSLASETSIAFSTGQDSTLDYTQDSPQDQQLSIISTDDLLDPFQATQIRLSEAQYQHFKYFLYDLVPQAAPFIKHGVAKLRRHWVSLAQSSPSVLYSCITSAVTNKSLMTGDFFADPATQRSSSLILDRLRNRGETISLINRDLSSVSSATSDACISAVSMLISVEVTGSNPQDIAPHLNGLRKMVALRRNFADINPSVRSQVEWNDIRSACKTMTKPIFPFIRYTMPSHTPREVSVENAGNLASTLRLLARIPGVFGVEMSRTIDDLTSLTLYAEIFKLQPELAARLFDEEIEEYFNNEVLYTEYCLVNDRWITTPLNNTDNNTTSPDRLRGDDTIEGAVRLASLLFHNTTIWPFYPAIAPLFPVPIFCLETALRNGIAAGTYTYLPDLLIWLLFIGASAGKYLPTTRGWFMSELSKAVDAYNNTSSSSTTTATKNNDFYIDNNNEYEIGPSQPLLGSVNDFRDVLSGYFYVDRCYAADVSEIWNALMVDRSVSRH
;
A
#
# COMPACT_ATOMS: atom_id res chain seq x y z
N MET A 1 58.24 -19.23 -32.45
CA MET A 1 58.07 -17.79 -32.74
C MET A 1 57.82 -17.11 -31.41
N SER A 2 58.48 -15.98 -31.10
CA SER A 2 58.12 -15.19 -29.93
C SER A 2 56.75 -14.56 -30.18
N GLU A 3 55.80 -14.75 -29.26
CA GLU A 3 54.53 -14.02 -29.30
C GLU A 3 54.81 -12.52 -29.16
N MET A 4 54.03 -11.66 -29.84
CA MET A 4 54.18 -10.21 -29.63
C MET A 4 53.77 -9.86 -28.20
N PRO A 5 54.46 -8.92 -27.53
CA PRO A 5 54.16 -8.56 -26.16
C PRO A 5 52.75 -7.97 -26.06
N LYS A 6 51.92 -8.55 -25.19
CA LYS A 6 50.52 -8.18 -24.96
C LYS A 6 50.45 -7.10 -23.89
N THR A 7 49.44 -6.21 -23.93
CA THR A 7 49.23 -5.20 -22.89
C THR A 7 48.15 -5.67 -21.91
N TRP A 8 48.50 -5.75 -20.63
CA TRP A 8 47.58 -6.08 -19.53
C TRP A 8 47.30 -4.85 -18.66
N LEU A 9 46.06 -4.69 -18.20
CA LEU A 9 45.65 -3.67 -17.22
C LEU A 9 45.20 -4.36 -15.93
N ILE A 10 45.92 -4.18 -14.81
CA ILE A 10 45.60 -4.80 -13.52
C ILE A 10 45.10 -3.74 -12.54
N VAL A 11 43.79 -3.70 -12.29
CA VAL A 11 43.16 -2.71 -11.40
C VAL A 11 43.14 -3.24 -9.96
N GLY A 12 43.91 -2.62 -9.07
CA GLY A 12 44.11 -3.08 -7.69
C GLY A 12 45.31 -4.02 -7.54
N ALA A 13 46.46 -3.59 -8.04
CA ALA A 13 47.71 -4.36 -8.17
C ALA A 13 48.69 -4.22 -6.98
N SER A 14 48.31 -3.53 -5.89
CA SER A 14 49.28 -3.15 -4.84
C SER A 14 49.78 -4.28 -3.95
N ARG A 15 49.06 -5.42 -3.87
CA ARG A 15 49.43 -6.61 -3.06
C ARG A 15 48.64 -7.86 -3.46
N GLY A 16 49.09 -9.03 -3.01
CA GLY A 16 48.40 -10.31 -3.19
C GLY A 16 48.21 -10.67 -4.66
N ILE A 17 47.07 -11.30 -4.99
CA ILE A 17 46.70 -11.72 -6.36
C ILE A 17 47.01 -10.64 -7.41
N GLY A 18 46.65 -9.38 -7.14
CA GLY A 18 46.85 -8.27 -8.09
C GLY A 18 48.32 -7.91 -8.32
N LEU A 19 49.17 -8.01 -7.30
CA LEU A 19 50.63 -7.79 -7.44
C LEU A 19 51.28 -8.96 -8.17
N GLU A 20 50.81 -10.17 -7.87
CA GLU A 20 51.32 -11.41 -8.43
C GLU A 20 51.00 -11.55 -9.93
N PHE A 21 49.84 -11.08 -10.39
CA PHE A 21 49.57 -10.85 -11.81
C PHE A 21 50.68 -10.00 -12.46
N VAL A 22 51.07 -8.87 -11.86
CA VAL A 22 52.15 -8.03 -12.41
C VAL A 22 53.45 -8.80 -12.51
N ARG A 23 53.85 -9.51 -11.44
CA ARG A 23 55.10 -10.30 -11.41
C ARG A 23 55.16 -11.32 -12.55
N GLN A 24 54.12 -12.12 -12.72
CA GLN A 24 54.10 -13.19 -13.73
C GLN A 24 53.99 -12.64 -15.16
N ILE A 25 53.11 -11.68 -15.42
CA ILE A 25 52.92 -11.10 -16.76
C ILE A 25 54.21 -10.42 -17.26
N VAL A 26 54.95 -9.74 -16.38
CA VAL A 26 56.26 -9.13 -16.67
C VAL A 26 57.33 -10.18 -16.98
N ALA A 27 57.34 -11.29 -16.25
CA ALA A 27 58.24 -12.43 -16.46
C ALA A 27 57.97 -13.14 -17.80
N LEU A 28 56.70 -13.26 -18.20
CA LEU A 28 56.25 -13.71 -19.53
C LEU A 28 56.59 -12.72 -20.67
N GLY A 29 57.21 -11.57 -20.36
CA GLY A 29 57.68 -10.61 -21.36
C GLY A 29 56.62 -9.63 -21.88
N HIS A 30 55.46 -9.57 -21.25
CA HIS A 30 54.35 -8.68 -21.61
C HIS A 30 54.47 -7.31 -20.90
N HIS A 31 53.62 -6.36 -21.31
CA HIS A 31 53.51 -5.03 -20.68
C HIS A 31 52.35 -4.99 -19.69
N VAL A 32 52.52 -4.25 -18.59
CA VAL A 32 51.52 -4.11 -17.52
C VAL A 32 51.28 -2.65 -17.16
N ILE A 33 50.01 -2.24 -17.23
CA ILE A 33 49.50 -1.03 -16.59
C ILE A 33 48.89 -1.47 -15.26
N ALA A 34 49.51 -1.13 -14.14
CA ALA A 34 49.11 -1.51 -12.79
C ALA A 34 48.44 -0.33 -12.09
N THR A 35 47.30 -0.54 -11.41
CA THR A 35 46.67 0.52 -10.61
C THR A 35 46.79 0.25 -9.11
N VAL A 36 47.16 1.28 -8.35
CA VAL A 36 47.27 1.22 -6.88
C VAL A 36 46.50 2.37 -6.24
N ARG A 37 46.08 2.22 -4.97
CA ARG A 37 45.39 3.32 -4.25
C ARG A 37 46.39 4.38 -3.77
N ASN A 38 47.46 3.90 -3.15
CA ASN A 38 48.67 4.64 -2.82
C ASN A 38 49.84 3.87 -3.46
N PRO A 39 50.89 4.52 -3.97
CA PRO A 39 52.16 3.86 -4.29
C PRO A 39 52.72 3.11 -3.08
N ASN A 40 53.36 1.96 -3.31
CA ASN A 40 53.95 1.13 -2.27
C ASN A 40 55.20 0.39 -2.76
N SER A 41 56.12 0.13 -1.82
CA SER A 41 57.43 -0.49 -2.05
C SER A 41 57.44 -1.68 -3.01
N ASP A 42 56.41 -2.52 -2.95
CA ASP A 42 56.43 -3.84 -3.56
C ASP A 42 56.16 -3.76 -5.07
N ILE A 43 55.26 -2.87 -5.49
CA ILE A 43 55.07 -2.57 -6.92
C ILE A 43 56.23 -1.73 -7.45
N ASP A 44 56.75 -0.80 -6.64
CA ASP A 44 57.88 0.06 -7.01
C ASP A 44 59.17 -0.77 -7.24
N THR A 45 59.37 -1.82 -6.44
CA THR A 45 60.47 -2.79 -6.62
C THR A 45 60.31 -3.58 -7.92
N LEU A 46 59.09 -4.00 -8.27
CA LEU A 46 58.84 -4.66 -9.57
C LEU A 46 59.09 -3.72 -10.75
N VAL A 47 58.67 -2.45 -10.66
CA VAL A 47 58.95 -1.41 -11.67
C VAL A 47 60.45 -1.22 -11.88
N GLN A 48 61.23 -1.16 -10.79
CA GLN A 48 62.70 -1.06 -10.84
C GLN A 48 63.35 -2.30 -11.46
N SER A 49 62.82 -3.50 -11.18
CA SER A 49 63.33 -4.76 -11.75
C SER A 49 63.02 -4.94 -13.25
N ALA A 50 62.01 -4.23 -13.77
CA ALA A 50 61.49 -4.39 -15.12
C ALA A 50 61.18 -3.03 -15.80
N PRO A 51 62.20 -2.17 -16.00
CA PRO A 51 62.01 -0.83 -16.56
C PRO A 51 61.35 -0.89 -17.95
N GLY A 52 60.37 -0.03 -18.17
CA GLY A 52 59.59 0.05 -19.42
C GLY A 52 58.52 -1.04 -19.60
N LYS A 53 58.50 -2.11 -18.78
CA LYS A 53 57.44 -3.14 -18.81
C LYS A 53 56.25 -2.80 -17.93
N VAL A 54 56.46 -2.15 -16.78
CA VAL A 54 55.41 -1.78 -15.82
C VAL A 54 55.19 -0.27 -15.82
N ARG A 55 53.93 0.16 -15.87
CA ARG A 55 53.49 1.55 -15.66
C ARG A 55 52.46 1.59 -14.53
N VAL A 56 52.72 2.39 -13.49
CA VAL A 56 51.83 2.48 -12.31
C VAL A 56 50.95 3.73 -12.41
N LEU A 57 49.64 3.56 -12.24
CA LEU A 57 48.64 4.63 -12.19
C LEU A 57 47.90 4.60 -10.84
N THR A 58 47.27 5.71 -10.44
CA THR A 58 46.50 5.78 -9.18
C THR A 58 45.01 5.53 -9.42
N CYS A 59 44.42 4.58 -8.68
CA CYS A 59 42.97 4.32 -8.73
C CYS A 59 42.45 3.72 -7.41
N ASP A 60 41.52 4.43 -6.79
CA ASP A 60 40.70 3.97 -5.67
C ASP A 60 39.26 3.76 -6.13
N VAL A 61 38.94 2.51 -6.47
CA VAL A 61 37.63 2.11 -7.01
C VAL A 61 36.45 2.43 -6.07
N SER A 62 36.70 2.76 -4.80
CA SER A 62 35.65 3.16 -3.87
C SER A 62 35.16 4.61 -4.05
N ARG A 63 35.84 5.44 -4.87
CA ARG A 63 35.53 6.87 -5.09
C ARG A 63 35.50 7.22 -6.57
N GLU A 64 34.36 7.74 -7.06
CA GLU A 64 34.20 8.09 -8.48
C GLU A 64 35.23 9.13 -8.97
N GLU A 65 35.57 10.14 -8.16
CA GLU A 65 36.62 11.12 -8.46
C GLU A 65 37.96 10.45 -8.81
N SER A 66 38.33 9.41 -8.07
CA SER A 66 39.57 8.67 -8.30
C SER A 66 39.47 7.76 -9.53
N ILE A 67 38.29 7.27 -9.88
CA ILE A 67 38.06 6.54 -11.13
C ILE A 67 38.16 7.49 -12.33
N ASN A 68 37.62 8.71 -12.22
CA ASN A 68 37.73 9.73 -13.28
C ASN A 68 39.21 10.11 -13.51
N SER A 69 39.95 10.43 -12.45
CA SER A 69 41.38 10.75 -12.57
C SER A 69 42.20 9.55 -13.07
N PHE A 70 41.84 8.31 -12.72
CA PHE A 70 42.44 7.11 -13.30
C PHE A 70 42.22 7.03 -14.82
N ILE A 71 41.02 7.35 -15.32
CA ILE A 71 40.71 7.34 -16.77
C ILE A 71 41.48 8.46 -17.49
N GLU A 72 41.61 9.65 -16.88
CA GLU A 72 42.44 10.75 -17.40
C GLU A 72 43.93 10.34 -17.50
N GLN A 73 44.49 9.79 -16.41
CA GLN A 73 45.84 9.23 -16.37
C GLN A 73 46.02 8.10 -17.41
N PHE A 74 44.99 7.26 -17.60
CA PHE A 74 45.02 6.19 -18.60
C PHE A 74 45.04 6.72 -20.04
N VAL A 75 44.21 7.72 -20.37
CA VAL A 75 44.21 8.35 -21.72
C VAL A 75 45.57 8.99 -22.02
N GLN A 76 46.20 9.62 -21.02
CA GLN A 76 47.56 10.17 -21.10
C GLN A 76 48.66 9.11 -21.29
N THR A 77 48.39 7.80 -21.10
CA THR A 77 49.40 6.77 -21.39
C THR A 77 49.72 6.61 -22.87
N GLU A 78 48.85 7.16 -23.73
CA GLU A 78 48.76 6.94 -25.18
C GLU A 78 48.48 5.50 -25.63
N GLU A 79 48.21 4.58 -24.70
CA GLU A 79 47.79 3.22 -25.05
C GLU A 79 46.46 3.23 -25.83
N ARG A 80 46.36 2.33 -26.82
CA ARG A 80 45.22 2.15 -27.72
C ARG A 80 44.71 0.70 -27.72
N LYS A 81 45.43 -0.23 -27.11
CA LYS A 81 45.04 -1.65 -27.02
C LYS A 81 45.34 -2.22 -25.64
N ILE A 82 44.32 -2.84 -25.04
CA ILE A 82 44.47 -3.73 -23.89
C ILE A 82 44.05 -5.13 -24.35
N ASP A 83 44.94 -6.10 -24.28
CA ASP A 83 44.58 -7.49 -24.52
C ASP A 83 43.70 -8.01 -23.37
N TYR A 84 44.12 -7.76 -22.12
CA TYR A 84 43.42 -8.26 -20.94
C TYR A 84 43.38 -7.22 -19.81
N ALA A 85 42.17 -6.86 -19.37
CA ALA A 85 41.94 -6.03 -18.19
C ALA A 85 41.46 -6.90 -17.02
N VAL A 86 42.21 -6.96 -15.93
CA VAL A 86 41.86 -7.70 -14.70
C VAL A 86 41.43 -6.72 -13.62
N ILE A 87 40.14 -6.74 -13.27
CA ILE A 87 39.57 -5.90 -12.22
C ILE A 87 39.63 -6.68 -10.90
N ASN A 88 40.78 -6.56 -10.21
CA ASN A 88 41.10 -7.29 -8.99
C ASN A 88 40.63 -6.60 -7.69
N ALA A 89 40.49 -5.27 -7.70
CA ALA A 89 40.20 -4.48 -6.51
C ALA A 89 38.93 -4.95 -5.76
N GLY A 90 39.07 -5.18 -4.45
CA GLY A 90 37.98 -5.59 -3.57
C GLY A 90 38.38 -5.63 -2.09
N VAL A 91 37.40 -5.88 -1.23
CA VAL A 91 37.54 -5.99 0.24
C VAL A 91 36.61 -7.05 0.82
N LEU A 92 37.06 -7.68 1.89
CA LEU A 92 36.27 -8.44 2.85
C LEU A 92 36.48 -7.81 4.23
N LYS A 93 35.38 -7.45 4.91
CA LYS A 93 35.39 -7.07 6.34
C LYS A 93 34.65 -8.17 7.10
N TYR A 94 35.38 -9.11 7.66
CA TYR A 94 34.82 -10.23 8.41
C TYR A 94 34.73 -9.92 9.92
N PRO A 95 33.71 -10.42 10.64
CA PRO A 95 32.46 -11.00 10.13
C PRO A 95 31.48 -9.92 9.65
N ASN A 96 30.63 -10.27 8.68
CA ASN A 96 29.59 -9.41 8.11
C ASN A 96 28.23 -10.13 8.00
N ARG A 97 27.84 -10.83 9.08
CA ARG A 97 26.56 -11.56 9.22
C ARG A 97 25.33 -10.71 8.90
N THR A 98 24.33 -11.32 8.26
CA THR A 98 23.06 -10.69 7.84
C THR A 98 22.30 -9.99 8.95
N LEU A 99 22.35 -10.51 10.19
CA LEU A 99 21.60 -9.99 11.33
C LEU A 99 22.37 -8.95 12.17
N GLU A 100 23.67 -8.80 11.92
CA GLU A 100 24.59 -7.95 12.70
C GLU A 100 25.19 -6.80 11.87
N MET A 101 25.19 -6.91 10.54
CA MET A 101 25.83 -5.93 9.66
C MET A 101 25.20 -4.53 9.75
N THR A 102 26.05 -3.50 9.77
CA THR A 102 25.61 -2.11 9.67
C THR A 102 25.44 -1.69 8.21
N PHE A 103 24.64 -0.66 7.95
CA PHE A 103 24.52 -0.05 6.61
C PHE A 103 25.88 0.33 6.03
N SER A 104 26.79 0.92 6.84
CA SER A 104 28.13 1.30 6.38
C SER A 104 29.02 0.10 6.06
N HIS A 105 28.89 -1.02 6.77
CA HIS A 105 29.61 -2.25 6.46
C HIS A 105 29.11 -2.87 5.14
N PHE A 106 27.80 -2.92 4.92
CA PHE A 106 27.23 -3.43 3.67
C PHE A 106 27.57 -2.52 2.48
N ALA A 107 27.40 -1.20 2.64
CA ALA A 107 27.77 -0.20 1.64
C ALA A 107 29.27 -0.25 1.31
N THR A 108 30.18 -0.48 2.29
CA THR A 108 31.62 -0.62 1.99
C THR A 108 31.89 -1.74 0.98
N HIS A 109 31.26 -2.91 1.18
CA HIS A 109 31.40 -4.04 0.27
C HIS A 109 30.80 -3.72 -1.11
N LEU A 110 29.57 -3.20 -1.18
CA LEU A 110 28.93 -2.84 -2.45
C LEU A 110 29.69 -1.77 -3.23
N HIS A 111 30.18 -0.70 -2.58
CA HIS A 111 30.96 0.33 -3.27
C HIS A 111 32.27 -0.23 -3.84
N THR A 112 32.99 -1.06 -3.07
CA THR A 112 34.35 -1.49 -3.45
C THR A 112 34.37 -2.75 -4.32
N ASN A 113 33.43 -3.67 -4.13
CA ASN A 113 33.39 -4.97 -4.84
C ASN A 113 32.41 -4.98 -6.01
N THR A 114 31.42 -4.09 -6.03
CA THR A 114 30.36 -4.07 -7.05
C THR A 114 30.45 -2.79 -7.87
N ILE A 115 30.12 -1.64 -7.28
CA ILE A 115 29.94 -0.37 -7.99
C ILE A 115 31.25 0.09 -8.63
N GLY A 116 32.33 0.21 -7.85
CA GLY A 116 33.65 0.62 -8.32
C GLY A 116 34.14 -0.17 -9.55
N PRO A 117 34.26 -1.50 -9.45
CA PRO A 117 34.61 -2.37 -10.58
C PRO A 117 33.74 -2.16 -11.83
N ILE A 118 32.43 -2.04 -11.68
CA ILE A 118 31.50 -1.80 -12.80
C ILE A 118 31.77 -0.44 -13.45
N ILE A 119 31.92 0.63 -12.66
CA ILE A 119 32.13 2.00 -13.17
C ILE A 119 33.52 2.16 -13.81
N VAL A 120 34.56 1.52 -13.27
CA VAL A 120 35.90 1.46 -13.90
C VAL A 120 35.81 0.84 -15.29
N ALA A 121 35.22 -0.35 -15.40
CA ALA A 121 35.08 -1.04 -16.67
C ALA A 121 34.16 -0.30 -17.64
N GLN A 122 33.04 0.28 -17.15
CA GLN A 122 32.14 1.11 -17.97
C GLN A 122 32.89 2.26 -18.64
N LYS A 123 33.68 3.03 -17.88
CA LYS A 123 34.40 4.20 -18.41
C LYS A 123 35.52 3.76 -19.36
N LEU A 124 36.26 2.70 -19.06
CA LEU A 124 37.25 2.09 -19.97
C LEU A 124 36.61 1.64 -21.30
N LEU A 125 35.46 0.97 -21.25
CA LEU A 125 34.73 0.47 -22.43
C LEU A 125 33.98 1.58 -23.21
N GLN A 126 33.99 2.82 -22.72
CA GLN A 126 33.48 3.99 -23.42
C GLN A 126 34.57 4.78 -24.18
N LEU A 127 35.86 4.45 -23.98
CA LEU A 127 36.97 5.07 -24.71
C LEU A 127 37.01 4.55 -26.15
N SER A 128 36.48 5.34 -27.09
CA SER A 128 36.33 4.96 -28.51
C SER A 128 37.65 4.70 -29.25
N ASN A 129 38.78 5.15 -28.69
CA ASN A 129 40.13 4.98 -29.20
C ASN A 129 40.91 3.84 -28.51
N VAL A 130 40.27 3.01 -27.67
CA VAL A 130 40.91 1.95 -26.89
C VAL A 130 40.22 0.61 -27.14
N ALA A 131 40.91 -0.30 -27.83
CA ALA A 131 40.43 -1.66 -28.07
C ALA A 131 40.75 -2.56 -26.88
N ILE A 132 39.73 -3.06 -26.18
CA ILE A 132 39.88 -4.02 -25.07
C ILE A 132 39.39 -5.39 -25.51
N SER A 133 40.26 -6.42 -25.52
CA SER A 133 39.89 -7.77 -25.98
C SER A 133 39.15 -8.57 -24.92
N THR A 134 39.63 -8.61 -23.67
CA THR A 134 38.96 -9.29 -22.55
C THR A 134 38.98 -8.45 -21.28
N VAL A 135 37.87 -8.39 -20.55
CA VAL A 135 37.79 -7.88 -19.17
C VAL A 135 37.40 -9.01 -18.23
N ALA A 136 38.29 -9.34 -17.31
CA ALA A 136 38.10 -10.34 -16.26
C ALA A 136 37.90 -9.65 -14.91
N PHE A 137 36.88 -10.06 -14.16
CA PHE A 137 36.54 -9.47 -12.86
C PHE A 137 36.76 -10.48 -11.74
N MET A 138 37.44 -10.05 -10.68
CA MET A 138 37.72 -10.89 -9.52
C MET A 138 36.46 -11.01 -8.64
N SER A 139 35.83 -12.18 -8.68
CA SER A 139 34.62 -12.52 -7.96
C SER A 139 34.91 -13.49 -6.79
N SER A 140 33.90 -14.20 -6.30
CA SER A 140 34.05 -15.37 -5.44
C SER A 140 32.92 -16.36 -5.73
N ASP A 141 33.18 -17.62 -5.47
CA ASP A 141 32.21 -18.71 -5.32
C ASP A 141 31.13 -18.41 -4.25
N SER A 142 31.47 -17.73 -3.15
CA SER A 142 30.50 -17.13 -2.20
C SER A 142 29.52 -16.16 -2.90
N GLY A 143 29.89 -15.62 -4.07
CA GLY A 143 29.05 -14.81 -4.95
C GLY A 143 28.22 -15.61 -5.96
N SER A 144 28.20 -16.93 -5.87
CA SER A 144 27.35 -17.80 -6.69
C SER A 144 25.91 -17.79 -6.17
N THR A 145 24.97 -17.58 -7.07
CA THR A 145 23.53 -17.65 -6.79
C THR A 145 22.97 -19.08 -6.91
N THR A 146 23.70 -19.96 -7.60
CA THR A 146 23.34 -21.36 -7.86
C THR A 146 24.03 -22.34 -6.91
N ARG A 147 25.21 -22.00 -6.37
CA ARG A 147 25.94 -22.77 -5.34
C ARG A 147 25.99 -21.99 -4.03
N PHE A 148 24.85 -21.84 -3.36
CA PHE A 148 24.79 -21.14 -2.06
C PHE A 148 25.45 -21.97 -0.95
N LEU A 149 26.54 -21.43 -0.38
CA LEU A 149 27.34 -22.08 0.66
C LEU A 149 26.74 -21.79 2.05
N ALA A 150 25.72 -22.56 2.43
CA ALA A 150 24.94 -22.33 3.66
C ALA A 150 25.74 -22.45 4.99
N PHE A 151 27.01 -22.87 4.94
CA PHE A 151 27.92 -22.96 6.08
C PHE A 151 28.81 -21.70 6.26
N GLU A 152 28.87 -20.78 5.29
CA GLU A 152 29.67 -19.54 5.36
C GLU A 152 29.07 -18.52 6.36
N ASP A 153 29.26 -18.74 7.66
CA ASP A 153 28.90 -17.73 8.66
C ASP A 153 29.76 -16.47 8.49
N GLY A 154 29.15 -15.28 8.59
CA GLY A 154 29.88 -14.01 8.51
C GLY A 154 30.28 -13.53 7.11
N PHE A 155 29.86 -14.15 6.01
CA PHE A 155 30.20 -13.72 4.64
C PHE A 155 29.09 -12.94 3.89
N ALA A 156 27.88 -12.84 4.45
CA ALA A 156 26.68 -12.37 3.74
C ALA A 156 26.79 -11.03 2.97
N ALA A 157 27.49 -10.02 3.51
CA ALA A 157 27.71 -8.73 2.81
C ALA A 157 28.71 -8.87 1.66
N TYR A 158 29.73 -9.71 1.82
CA TYR A 158 30.71 -10.03 0.78
C TYR A 158 30.06 -10.86 -0.33
N SER A 159 29.42 -11.97 0.01
CA SER A 159 28.65 -12.85 -0.90
C SER A 159 27.66 -12.05 -1.75
N ALA A 160 26.83 -11.20 -1.12
CA ALA A 160 25.88 -10.34 -1.83
C ALA A 160 26.56 -9.31 -2.76
N SER A 161 27.74 -8.78 -2.39
CA SER A 161 28.50 -7.85 -3.25
C SER A 161 29.11 -8.54 -4.48
N LYS A 162 29.59 -9.78 -4.33
CA LYS A 162 30.11 -10.60 -5.44
C LYS A 162 28.99 -11.12 -6.34
N ALA A 163 27.84 -11.51 -5.79
CA ALA A 163 26.65 -11.84 -6.57
C ALA A 163 26.10 -10.63 -7.36
N GLY A 164 26.07 -9.45 -6.72
CA GLY A 164 25.69 -8.19 -7.39
C GLY A 164 26.63 -7.81 -8.54
N LEU A 165 27.94 -8.04 -8.36
CA LEU A 165 28.93 -7.91 -9.44
C LEU A 165 28.61 -8.90 -10.57
N ASN A 166 28.56 -10.20 -10.27
CA ASN A 166 28.29 -11.28 -11.23
C ASN A 166 27.06 -10.99 -12.10
N GLN A 167 25.94 -10.53 -11.52
CA GLN A 167 24.75 -10.18 -12.29
C GLN A 167 24.97 -8.99 -13.24
N ALA A 168 25.64 -7.92 -12.79
CA ALA A 168 25.92 -6.75 -13.62
C ALA A 168 26.80 -7.08 -14.85
N LEU A 169 27.75 -8.01 -14.70
CA LEU A 169 28.62 -8.45 -15.79
C LEU A 169 27.85 -9.14 -16.93
N ARG A 170 26.73 -9.80 -16.64
CA ARG A 170 25.82 -10.35 -17.67
C ARG A 170 25.21 -9.24 -18.53
N HIS A 171 24.74 -8.16 -17.88
CA HIS A 171 24.15 -7.02 -18.57
C HIS A 171 25.20 -6.30 -19.42
N MET A 172 26.41 -6.10 -18.89
CA MET A 172 27.54 -5.55 -19.63
C MET A 172 27.90 -6.40 -20.87
N ALA A 173 27.95 -7.74 -20.72
CA ALA A 173 28.20 -8.66 -21.83
C ALA A 173 27.11 -8.60 -22.91
N GLU A 174 25.84 -8.64 -22.53
CA GLU A 174 24.70 -8.56 -23.47
C GLU A 174 24.50 -7.15 -24.07
N GLU A 175 24.98 -6.09 -23.41
CA GLU A 175 25.09 -4.75 -24.01
C GLU A 175 26.19 -4.67 -25.07
N LEU A 176 27.40 -5.16 -24.76
CA LEU A 176 28.52 -5.19 -25.68
C LEU A 176 28.21 -6.04 -26.92
N LYS A 177 27.57 -7.20 -26.71
CA LYS A 177 27.06 -8.09 -27.77
C LYS A 177 26.00 -7.41 -28.64
N ARG A 178 25.05 -6.66 -28.07
CA ARG A 178 24.08 -5.84 -28.85
C ARG A 178 24.77 -4.72 -29.63
N LYS A 179 25.81 -4.11 -29.07
CA LYS A 179 26.71 -3.14 -29.73
C LYS A 179 27.68 -3.78 -30.75
N LYS A 180 27.61 -5.10 -30.96
CA LYS A 180 28.51 -5.90 -31.82
C LYS A 180 30.00 -5.78 -31.46
N SER A 181 30.32 -5.43 -30.21
CA SER A 181 31.70 -5.45 -29.71
C SER A 181 32.24 -6.88 -29.65
N LYS A 182 33.56 -7.02 -29.83
CA LYS A 182 34.30 -8.28 -29.70
C LYS A 182 34.87 -8.49 -28.28
N THR A 183 34.66 -7.56 -27.36
CA THR A 183 35.16 -7.66 -25.99
C THR A 183 34.50 -8.81 -25.22
N VAL A 184 35.32 -9.67 -24.63
CA VAL A 184 34.88 -10.76 -23.74
C VAL A 184 34.78 -10.23 -22.31
N ILE A 185 33.67 -10.49 -21.62
CA ILE A 185 33.49 -10.17 -20.20
C ILE A 185 33.39 -11.49 -19.41
N ILE A 186 34.20 -11.68 -18.37
CA ILE A 186 34.13 -12.87 -17.51
C ILE A 186 34.25 -12.53 -16.02
N ALA A 187 33.60 -13.32 -15.18
CA ALA A 187 33.88 -13.40 -13.75
C ALA A 187 34.87 -14.55 -13.49
N LEU A 188 35.76 -14.37 -12.50
CA LEU A 188 36.71 -15.39 -12.04
C LEU A 188 36.61 -15.58 -10.52
N HIS A 189 36.66 -16.83 -10.06
CA HIS A 189 36.91 -17.16 -8.65
C HIS A 189 38.36 -17.69 -8.55
N PRO A 190 39.22 -17.05 -7.75
CA PRO A 190 40.66 -17.33 -7.74
C PRO A 190 41.05 -18.58 -6.94
N GLY A 191 40.10 -19.24 -6.28
CA GLY A 191 40.38 -20.21 -5.22
C GLY A 191 40.57 -19.54 -3.87
N GLU A 192 40.80 -20.34 -2.84
CA GLU A 192 41.10 -19.86 -1.49
C GLU A 192 42.58 -19.46 -1.39
N VAL A 193 42.89 -18.23 -1.81
CA VAL A 193 44.28 -17.78 -1.96
C VAL A 193 44.84 -17.21 -0.65
N LEU A 194 46.02 -17.67 -0.25
CA LEU A 194 46.84 -17.10 0.83
C LEU A 194 47.17 -15.63 0.56
N THR A 195 46.47 -14.72 1.25
CA THR A 195 46.62 -13.27 1.13
C THR A 195 46.32 -12.58 2.47
N ASP A 196 46.53 -11.26 2.56
CA ASP A 196 46.03 -10.48 3.71
C ASP A 196 44.50 -10.50 3.87
N MET A 197 43.73 -10.91 2.86
CA MET A 197 42.27 -10.93 2.90
C MET A 197 41.71 -12.23 3.50
N SER A 198 42.45 -13.34 3.39
CA SER A 198 42.09 -14.67 3.91
C SER A 198 42.65 -14.96 5.31
N LYS A 199 43.34 -14.00 5.93
CA LYS A 199 43.77 -14.04 7.35
C LYS A 199 42.58 -13.70 8.27
N ILE A 200 41.59 -14.59 8.29
CA ILE A 200 40.34 -14.47 9.07
C ILE A 200 40.06 -15.77 9.83
N ASP A 201 39.37 -15.64 10.97
CA ASP A 201 39.06 -16.76 11.87
C ASP A 201 37.70 -17.38 11.49
N ILE A 202 37.74 -18.52 10.80
CA ILE A 202 36.55 -19.22 10.27
C ILE A 202 36.34 -20.56 11.00
N ALA A 203 35.07 -20.91 11.21
CA ALA A 203 34.66 -22.06 12.02
C ALA A 203 34.51 -23.37 11.21
N TRP A 204 35.03 -23.41 9.97
CA TRP A 204 34.94 -24.55 9.06
C TRP A 204 36.27 -24.78 8.34
N GLU A 205 36.50 -26.02 7.91
CA GLU A 205 37.67 -26.39 7.11
C GLU A 205 37.50 -25.95 5.66
N ILE A 206 38.60 -25.51 5.02
CA ILE A 206 38.63 -25.17 3.60
C ILE A 206 38.89 -26.45 2.80
N ASP A 207 37.90 -26.89 2.01
CA ASP A 207 38.04 -28.05 1.12
C ASP A 207 39.14 -27.80 0.07
N GLY A 208 40.04 -28.76 -0.06
CA GLY A 208 41.28 -28.63 -0.86
C GLY A 208 42.37 -27.73 -0.27
N GLY A 209 42.13 -27.04 0.86
CA GLY A 209 43.08 -26.14 1.51
C GLY A 209 43.28 -24.79 0.80
N GLN A 210 44.12 -23.93 1.38
CA GLN A 210 44.48 -22.65 0.78
C GLN A 210 45.67 -22.78 -0.18
N ILE A 211 45.60 -22.14 -1.34
CA ILE A 211 46.64 -22.13 -2.38
C ILE A 211 47.47 -20.85 -2.32
N THR A 212 48.67 -20.87 -2.90
CA THR A 212 49.49 -19.65 -3.04
C THR A 212 48.91 -18.71 -4.10
N ALA A 213 49.28 -17.43 -4.00
CA ALA A 213 48.97 -16.46 -5.06
C ALA A 213 49.63 -16.83 -6.40
N GLU A 214 50.81 -17.47 -6.37
CA GLU A 214 51.55 -17.88 -7.56
C GLU A 214 50.78 -18.96 -8.35
N GLU A 215 50.37 -20.04 -7.69
CA GLU A 215 49.56 -21.12 -8.29
C GLU A 215 48.22 -20.60 -8.83
N SER A 216 47.52 -19.77 -8.05
CA SER A 216 46.24 -19.15 -8.42
C SER A 216 46.38 -18.29 -9.68
N VAL A 217 47.41 -17.45 -9.76
CA VAL A 217 47.60 -16.52 -10.86
C VAL A 217 48.07 -17.21 -12.14
N VAL A 218 48.96 -18.21 -12.08
CA VAL A 218 49.39 -18.99 -13.27
C VAL A 218 48.15 -19.53 -13.98
N ALA A 219 47.32 -20.26 -13.24
CA ALA A 219 46.12 -20.88 -13.78
C ALA A 219 45.08 -19.84 -14.23
N MET A 220 44.90 -18.73 -13.51
CA MET A 220 44.01 -17.66 -13.97
C MET A 220 44.49 -16.96 -15.24
N ILE A 221 45.81 -16.82 -15.48
CA ILE A 221 46.34 -16.30 -16.74
C ILE A 221 45.92 -17.24 -17.89
N ASP A 222 46.11 -18.55 -17.74
CA ASP A 222 45.68 -19.54 -18.75
C ASP A 222 44.16 -19.49 -18.99
N VAL A 223 43.35 -19.44 -17.92
CA VAL A 223 41.89 -19.27 -18.02
C VAL A 223 41.52 -18.01 -18.79
N ILE A 224 42.10 -16.86 -18.45
CA ILE A 224 41.85 -15.57 -19.11
C ILE A 224 42.21 -15.62 -20.59
N GLN A 225 43.37 -16.19 -20.93
CA GLN A 225 43.83 -16.31 -22.32
C GLN A 225 42.96 -17.29 -23.12
N SER A 226 42.37 -18.30 -22.49
CA SER A 226 41.52 -19.30 -23.16
C SER A 226 40.12 -18.79 -23.54
N LYS A 227 39.65 -17.63 -23.06
CA LYS A 227 38.26 -17.19 -23.28
C LYS A 227 38.09 -16.35 -24.55
N SER A 228 37.40 -16.95 -25.53
CA SER A 228 36.85 -16.27 -26.70
C SER A 228 35.50 -15.60 -26.41
N ILE A 229 34.99 -14.81 -27.37
CA ILE A 229 33.67 -14.14 -27.33
C ILE A 229 32.49 -15.09 -27.02
N GLU A 230 32.59 -16.38 -27.31
CA GLU A 230 31.57 -17.39 -26.98
C GLU A 230 31.39 -17.61 -25.46
N HIS A 231 32.35 -17.13 -24.67
CA HIS A 231 32.40 -17.18 -23.21
C HIS A 231 32.06 -15.82 -22.57
N THR A 232 31.64 -14.81 -23.33
CA THR A 232 31.27 -13.52 -22.74
C THR A 232 30.02 -13.66 -21.85
N GLY A 233 30.03 -13.02 -20.68
CA GLY A 233 29.01 -13.15 -19.64
C GLY A 233 29.06 -14.47 -18.85
N THR A 234 30.24 -15.11 -18.71
CA THR A 234 30.39 -16.40 -17.98
C THR A 234 31.30 -16.32 -16.74
N PHE A 235 31.27 -17.36 -15.88
CA PHE A 235 31.97 -17.44 -14.58
C PHE A 235 32.84 -18.70 -14.56
N TRP A 236 34.10 -18.56 -14.15
CA TRP A 236 35.08 -19.65 -14.11
C TRP A 236 35.82 -19.70 -12.77
N THR A 237 36.22 -20.90 -12.36
CA THR A 237 37.28 -21.08 -11.37
C THR A 237 38.66 -20.88 -12.01
N TRP A 238 39.68 -20.67 -11.19
CA TRP A 238 41.08 -20.75 -11.59
C TRP A 238 41.44 -22.09 -12.27
N LYS A 239 40.75 -23.19 -11.94
CA LYS A 239 40.90 -24.52 -12.58
C LYS A 239 40.24 -24.65 -13.95
N ASN A 240 39.78 -23.54 -14.55
CA ASN A 240 39.07 -23.50 -15.83
C ASN A 240 37.68 -24.19 -15.83
N GLU A 241 37.11 -24.44 -14.66
CA GLU A 241 35.77 -25.03 -14.52
C GLU A 241 34.69 -23.94 -14.51
N SER A 242 33.51 -24.19 -15.10
CA SER A 242 32.44 -23.19 -15.14
C SER A 242 31.54 -23.23 -13.89
N HIS A 243 31.35 -22.08 -13.23
CA HIS A 243 30.30 -21.94 -12.22
C HIS A 243 28.92 -21.80 -12.89
N ALA A 244 27.93 -22.50 -12.34
CA ALA A 244 26.66 -22.78 -13.03
C ALA A 244 25.69 -21.59 -13.18
N ASP A 245 26.02 -20.41 -12.63
CA ASP A 245 25.14 -19.22 -12.58
C ASP A 245 24.65 -18.72 -13.94
N PHE A 246 25.37 -19.05 -15.02
CA PHE A 246 25.12 -18.49 -16.36
C PHE A 246 24.74 -19.52 -17.43
N SER A 247 24.95 -20.83 -17.19
CA SER A 247 24.61 -21.87 -18.16
C SER A 247 23.09 -22.10 -18.28
N ALA A 248 22.36 -21.99 -17.17
CA ALA A 248 20.91 -22.22 -17.11
C ALA A 248 20.10 -21.34 -18.09
N PHE A 249 20.53 -20.08 -18.30
CA PHE A 249 19.86 -19.18 -19.25
C PHE A 249 20.15 -19.52 -20.73
N ARG A 250 21.24 -20.23 -21.04
CA ARG A 250 21.63 -20.56 -22.42
C ARG A 250 20.74 -21.64 -23.04
N LEU A 251 20.02 -22.42 -22.21
CA LEU A 251 19.19 -23.55 -22.66
C LEU A 251 17.83 -23.13 -23.23
N CYS A 252 17.27 -21.98 -22.82
CA CYS A 252 15.93 -21.55 -23.22
C CYS A 252 15.88 -21.00 -24.66
N TYR A 253 17.01 -20.52 -25.20
CA TYR A 253 17.11 -19.93 -26.54
C TYR A 253 17.62 -20.90 -27.64
N ARG A 254 17.65 -22.23 -27.37
CA ARG A 254 18.07 -23.26 -28.34
C ARG A 254 17.08 -24.42 -28.45
N ARG A 255 15.80 -24.10 -28.66
CA ARG A 255 14.78 -25.06 -29.17
C ARG A 255 14.08 -24.53 -30.43
N SER A 256 14.87 -24.40 -31.48
CA SER A 256 14.39 -24.42 -32.87
C SER A 256 15.34 -25.35 -33.64
N SER A 257 14.78 -26.25 -34.46
CA SER A 257 15.49 -27.28 -35.22
C SER A 257 16.24 -28.35 -34.42
N ILE A 258 15.53 -29.42 -34.04
CA ILE A 258 15.98 -30.83 -34.11
C ILE A 258 14.73 -31.71 -34.27
N SER A 259 14.90 -32.86 -34.93
CA SER A 259 13.83 -33.52 -35.71
C SER A 259 12.79 -34.34 -34.93
N ILE A 260 11.66 -34.50 -35.62
CA ILE A 260 10.73 -35.65 -35.63
C ILE A 260 11.29 -36.92 -34.96
N GLY A 261 10.56 -37.48 -33.98
CA GLY A 261 10.68 -38.89 -33.62
C GLY A 261 10.33 -39.28 -32.17
N PHE A 262 9.77 -40.48 -32.07
CA PHE A 262 9.80 -41.40 -30.91
C PHE A 262 8.85 -41.21 -29.69
N LEU A 263 7.93 -42.18 -29.62
CA LEU A 263 7.29 -42.80 -28.44
C LEU A 263 6.25 -42.04 -27.59
N ALA A 264 5.00 -42.48 -27.76
CA ALA A 264 4.00 -42.50 -26.68
C ALA A 264 4.00 -43.86 -25.98
N ARG A 265 3.93 -43.90 -24.64
CA ARG A 265 3.45 -45.08 -23.88
C ARG A 265 3.16 -44.79 -22.40
N LEU A 266 1.87 -44.78 -22.02
CA LEU A 266 1.23 -45.76 -21.12
C LEU A 266 -0.21 -45.31 -20.75
N LYS A 267 -1.02 -46.24 -20.26
CA LYS A 267 -2.44 -46.03 -19.93
C LYS A 267 -2.77 -46.53 -18.51
N SER A 268 -3.79 -45.89 -17.91
CA SER A 268 -4.83 -46.47 -17.05
C SER A 268 -4.47 -47.34 -15.83
N VAL A 269 -4.98 -46.92 -14.68
CA VAL A 269 -5.69 -47.81 -13.72
C VAL A 269 -7.07 -47.18 -13.47
N LYS A 270 -8.07 -47.99 -13.11
CA LYS A 270 -9.49 -47.60 -12.95
C LYS A 270 -10.14 -48.45 -11.87
N PHE A 271 -10.96 -47.86 -11.00
CA PHE A 271 -11.84 -48.61 -10.09
C PHE A 271 -13.25 -48.01 -9.99
N ARG A 272 -14.20 -48.82 -9.51
CA ARG A 272 -15.64 -48.56 -9.28
C ARG A 272 -15.88 -48.40 -7.76
N SER A 273 -17.07 -48.13 -7.21
CA SER A 273 -18.45 -48.42 -7.66
C SER A 273 -19.55 -47.53 -7.05
N ASP A 274 -20.72 -47.63 -7.66
CA ASP A 274 -22.00 -46.94 -7.41
C ASP A 274 -22.67 -47.26 -6.05
N TRP A 275 -23.72 -46.50 -5.69
CA TRP A 275 -24.99 -47.07 -5.19
C TRP A 275 -26.23 -46.16 -5.43
N LEU A 276 -27.39 -46.81 -5.52
CA LEU A 276 -28.77 -46.46 -5.96
C LEU A 276 -29.53 -45.34 -5.18
N LEU A 277 -30.76 -44.85 -5.52
CA LEU A 277 -31.53 -44.55 -6.77
C LEU A 277 -32.99 -44.05 -6.43
N ARG A 278 -33.64 -43.26 -7.32
CA ARG A 278 -35.13 -42.96 -7.44
C ARG A 278 -35.78 -42.09 -6.33
N MET A 279 -36.91 -41.39 -6.50
CA MET A 279 -38.05 -41.37 -7.48
C MET A 279 -38.33 -39.91 -7.96
N ASP A 280 -38.68 -39.60 -9.22
CA ASP A 280 -39.98 -39.70 -9.95
C ASP A 280 -41.21 -39.00 -9.28
N ALA A 281 -42.13 -38.28 -9.95
CA ALA A 281 -42.18 -37.58 -11.27
C ALA A 281 -43.52 -36.78 -11.45
N LYS A 282 -43.61 -35.84 -12.44
CA LYS A 282 -44.85 -35.22 -13.02
C LYS A 282 -45.65 -34.24 -12.12
N THR A 283 -46.48 -33.28 -12.57
CA THR A 283 -46.94 -32.74 -13.90
C THR A 283 -47.59 -31.35 -13.67
N GLY A 284 -47.75 -30.46 -14.68
CA GLY A 284 -48.76 -29.38 -14.59
C GLY A 284 -48.54 -28.08 -15.39
N SER A 285 -49.07 -28.05 -16.62
CA SER A 285 -49.12 -26.93 -17.57
C SER A 285 -49.96 -25.69 -17.16
N VAL A 286 -49.45 -24.48 -17.46
CA VAL A 286 -50.18 -23.23 -17.88
C VAL A 286 -51.23 -22.60 -16.95
N ALA A 287 -51.00 -21.33 -16.57
CA ALA A 287 -51.90 -20.19 -16.88
C ALA A 287 -51.22 -18.84 -16.52
N SER A 288 -51.57 -17.78 -17.25
CA SER A 288 -51.36 -16.38 -16.86
C SER A 288 -52.70 -15.78 -16.46
N ASP A 289 -52.79 -15.07 -15.34
CA ASP A 289 -53.91 -14.19 -15.06
C ASP A 289 -53.43 -12.97 -14.26
N ASP A 290 -54.04 -11.81 -14.52
CA ASP A 290 -53.57 -10.50 -14.06
C ASP A 290 -54.74 -9.67 -13.52
N SER A 291 -55.33 -10.12 -12.41
CA SER A 291 -56.09 -9.25 -11.50
C SER A 291 -56.39 -9.89 -10.15
N LEU A 292 -55.95 -9.25 -9.07
CA LEU A 292 -56.80 -8.88 -7.92
C LEU A 292 -56.05 -7.91 -6.99
N ARG A 293 -56.78 -7.14 -6.19
CA ARG A 293 -56.33 -5.84 -5.65
C ARG A 293 -56.55 -5.73 -4.14
N ALA A 294 -55.76 -4.87 -3.51
CA ALA A 294 -55.96 -4.29 -2.17
C ALA A 294 -55.82 -5.23 -0.96
N ALA A 295 -54.59 -5.32 -0.46
CA ALA A 295 -54.35 -5.14 0.97
C ALA A 295 -53.53 -3.86 1.14
N HIS A 296 -53.98 -2.91 1.99
CA HIS A 296 -53.18 -1.73 2.32
C HIS A 296 -52.09 -2.13 3.33
N PRO A 297 -50.79 -2.00 3.02
CA PRO A 297 -49.78 -1.95 4.07
C PRO A 297 -50.00 -0.68 4.89
N LYS A 298 -49.79 -0.76 6.21
CA LYS A 298 -49.76 0.44 7.06
C LYS A 298 -48.52 1.26 6.68
N GLN A 299 -48.70 2.57 6.48
CA GLN A 299 -47.60 3.50 6.23
C GLN A 299 -46.55 3.43 7.34
N HIS A 300 -45.28 3.59 6.98
CA HIS A 300 -44.16 3.46 7.91
C HIS A 300 -43.81 4.79 8.57
N SER A 301 -43.26 4.77 9.79
CA SER A 301 -43.05 5.98 10.60
C SER A 301 -42.12 7.02 9.96
N TYR A 302 -41.21 6.61 9.07
CA TYR A 302 -40.36 7.51 8.28
C TYR A 302 -41.14 8.26 7.19
N GLU A 303 -42.24 7.72 6.65
CA GLU A 303 -43.05 8.39 5.63
C GLU A 303 -43.77 9.62 6.18
N GLN A 304 -43.96 9.70 7.51
CA GLN A 304 -44.57 10.85 8.19
C GLN A 304 -43.72 12.13 8.07
N VAL A 305 -42.41 12.00 7.84
CA VAL A 305 -41.50 13.13 7.57
C VAL A 305 -41.66 13.65 6.13
N PHE A 306 -42.10 12.80 5.20
CA PHE A 306 -42.14 13.08 3.76
C PHE A 306 -43.56 13.28 3.19
N SER A 307 -44.61 13.12 4.00
CA SER A 307 -46.01 13.29 3.59
C SER A 307 -46.57 14.71 3.81
N THR A 308 -45.76 15.67 4.25
CA THR A 308 -46.18 17.00 4.74
C THR A 308 -46.17 18.12 3.69
N PHE A 309 -45.93 17.82 2.41
CA PHE A 309 -45.82 18.81 1.33
C PHE A 309 -47.10 18.96 0.49
N PRO A 310 -47.98 19.96 0.76
CA PRO A 310 -49.08 20.30 -0.14
C PRO A 310 -48.58 21.05 -1.39
N THR A 311 -49.24 20.82 -2.53
CA THR A 311 -48.85 21.40 -3.82
C THR A 311 -49.14 22.90 -3.90
N SER A 312 -48.10 23.69 -4.15
CA SER A 312 -48.10 25.06 -4.72
C SER A 312 -48.93 26.17 -4.04
N GLN A 313 -48.24 27.19 -3.50
CA GLN A 313 -48.54 28.61 -3.77
C GLN A 313 -47.41 29.55 -3.32
N GLN A 314 -47.14 30.59 -4.12
CA GLN A 314 -46.36 31.80 -3.80
C GLN A 314 -47.30 33.01 -3.75
N PRO A 315 -46.88 34.20 -3.25
CA PRO A 315 -45.98 34.50 -2.13
C PRO A 315 -46.59 35.62 -1.22
N ARG A 316 -45.87 36.10 -0.19
CA ARG A 316 -46.00 37.50 0.29
C ARG A 316 -44.84 37.99 1.19
N PHE A 317 -44.51 39.28 1.05
CA PHE A 317 -43.55 40.06 1.85
C PHE A 317 -44.22 40.72 3.07
N VAL A 318 -43.50 40.83 4.21
CA VAL A 318 -43.56 41.95 5.20
C VAL A 318 -42.13 42.12 5.80
N GLN A 319 -41.81 43.26 6.43
CA GLN A 319 -40.46 43.71 6.83
C GLN A 319 -40.26 43.87 8.36
N SER A 320 -39.00 43.99 8.80
CA SER A 320 -38.51 44.60 10.07
C SER A 320 -38.87 43.84 11.39
N ILE A 321 -38.26 44.05 12.58
CA ILE A 321 -37.59 45.20 13.23
C ILE A 321 -36.33 44.75 14.05
N SER A 322 -35.50 45.69 14.52
CA SER A 322 -34.36 45.53 15.48
C SER A 322 -34.18 46.87 16.27
N PRO A 323 -33.21 47.08 17.19
CA PRO A 323 -32.60 46.27 18.26
C PRO A 323 -32.47 47.03 19.65
N THR A 324 -31.97 46.37 20.71
CA THR A 324 -31.30 46.94 21.94
C THR A 324 -30.46 45.81 22.58
N GLN A 325 -29.18 45.90 22.97
CA GLN A 325 -28.39 46.83 23.83
C GLN A 325 -28.70 46.75 25.35
N ASP A 326 -27.72 46.27 26.17
CA ASP A 326 -26.94 47.10 27.13
C ASP A 326 -25.86 46.30 27.94
N GLU A 327 -24.93 47.02 28.60
CA GLU A 327 -23.73 46.58 29.37
C GLU A 327 -23.32 47.75 30.36
N PRO A 328 -22.26 47.73 31.22
CA PRO A 328 -21.48 46.64 31.85
C PRO A 328 -21.52 46.55 33.42
N PRO A 329 -20.76 47.30 34.28
CA PRO A 329 -19.30 47.19 34.55
C PRO A 329 -18.81 46.99 36.02
N ALA A 330 -17.77 46.13 36.18
CA ALA A 330 -16.67 46.20 37.18
C ALA A 330 -16.99 45.94 38.70
N ASN A 331 -16.05 45.69 39.64
CA ASN A 331 -14.58 45.92 39.69
C ASN A 331 -13.87 45.19 40.88
N LYS A 332 -12.51 45.03 40.85
CA LYS A 332 -11.55 44.90 42.01
C LYS A 332 -11.57 43.61 42.91
N ASP A 333 -10.54 43.22 43.70
CA ASP A 333 -9.07 43.50 43.82
C ASP A 333 -8.37 42.44 44.76
N ASN A 334 -7.07 42.09 44.54
CA ASN A 334 -6.03 41.67 45.54
C ASN A 334 -6.20 40.38 46.42
N ALA A 335 -5.20 39.72 47.06
CA ALA A 335 -3.70 39.65 46.98
C ALA A 335 -3.11 38.41 47.76
N ASP A 336 -1.78 38.32 47.93
CA ASP A 336 -0.90 37.19 48.39
C ASP A 336 -1.04 36.65 49.86
N ASP A 337 -0.49 35.45 50.18
CA ASP A 337 0.88 35.22 50.75
C ASP A 337 1.27 33.70 51.01
N LYS A 338 2.26 33.39 51.87
CA LYS A 338 3.14 32.18 51.83
C LYS A 338 3.28 31.33 53.14
N ASP A 339 4.19 30.33 53.06
CA ASP A 339 4.99 29.64 54.12
C ASP A 339 4.36 28.43 54.88
N LYS A 340 5.12 27.50 55.52
CA LYS A 340 6.43 26.83 55.22
C LYS A 340 6.70 25.66 56.22
N MET A 341 7.43 24.61 55.77
CA MET A 341 8.14 23.57 56.61
C MET A 341 7.24 22.68 57.51
N SER A 342 7.60 21.43 57.91
CA SER A 342 8.91 20.82 58.22
C SER A 342 8.93 19.27 58.03
N GLN A 343 10.10 18.64 58.27
CA GLN A 343 10.39 17.19 58.19
C GLN A 343 10.88 16.66 59.56
N PRO A 344 10.86 15.34 59.88
CA PRO A 344 11.69 14.28 59.26
C PRO A 344 10.93 12.93 59.11
N GLN A 345 11.46 11.69 59.01
CA GLN A 345 12.84 11.14 59.00
C GLN A 345 12.99 9.95 58.00
N GLN A 346 13.51 8.76 58.39
CA GLN A 346 13.91 7.68 57.46
C GLN A 346 13.87 6.24 58.03
N ALA A 347 13.60 5.27 57.15
CA ALA A 347 14.15 3.90 57.15
C ALA A 347 14.35 3.44 55.69
N LYS A 348 15.21 2.45 55.40
CA LYS A 348 15.68 2.12 54.03
C LYS A 348 15.59 0.63 53.66
N ALA A 349 15.20 0.33 52.42
CA ALA A 349 15.64 -0.84 51.65
C ALA A 349 15.42 -0.66 50.13
N GLY A 350 16.34 -1.18 49.30
CA GLY A 350 16.15 -1.58 47.88
C GLY A 350 15.76 -0.53 46.82
N LYS A 351 16.68 -0.19 45.90
CA LYS A 351 16.37 0.39 44.57
C LYS A 351 17.35 -0.08 43.48
N SER A 352 16.88 -0.14 42.23
CA SER A 352 17.66 -0.48 41.03
C SER A 352 18.33 0.75 40.39
N PRO A 353 19.37 0.57 39.54
CA PRO A 353 20.20 1.68 39.06
C PRO A 353 19.69 2.29 37.74
N LEU A 354 18.77 3.27 37.80
CA LEU A 354 18.39 4.05 36.60
C LEU A 354 17.80 5.46 36.90
N PHE A 355 18.52 6.30 37.66
CA PHE A 355 18.23 7.74 37.77
C PHE A 355 19.49 8.56 38.16
N TRP A 356 19.31 9.87 38.38
CA TRP A 356 20.25 10.86 38.97
C TRP A 356 21.11 11.74 38.04
N VAL A 357 20.50 12.82 37.55
CA VAL A 357 21.14 14.12 37.19
C VAL A 357 20.08 15.21 37.40
N ASN A 358 20.05 16.05 38.45
CA ASN A 358 20.77 16.09 39.74
C ASN A 358 19.75 16.56 40.82
N SER A 359 20.01 16.39 42.12
CA SER A 359 19.17 17.04 43.18
C SER A 359 19.94 17.38 44.46
N ASP A 360 21.24 17.67 44.35
CA ASP A 360 22.07 18.11 45.49
C ASP A 360 22.61 19.54 45.25
N PRO A 361 22.05 20.57 45.92
CA PRO A 361 22.52 21.96 45.81
C PRO A 361 23.99 22.15 46.18
N GLN A 362 24.59 21.31 47.04
CA GLN A 362 25.99 21.47 47.45
C GLN A 362 26.96 21.17 46.30
N THR A 363 26.56 20.32 45.34
CA THR A 363 27.37 20.05 44.14
C THR A 363 27.42 21.22 43.16
N VAL A 364 26.47 22.16 43.23
CA VAL A 364 26.40 23.33 42.34
C VAL A 364 27.42 24.41 42.74
N GLN A 365 27.78 24.52 44.03
CA GLN A 365 28.73 25.53 44.52
C GLN A 365 30.21 25.24 44.20
N LYS A 366 30.56 24.04 43.71
CA LYS A 366 31.96 23.66 43.42
C LYS A 366 32.26 23.33 41.94
N GLY A 367 31.25 23.26 41.09
CA GLY A 367 31.45 23.07 39.65
C GLY A 367 31.64 24.39 38.93
N SER A 368 32.64 24.49 38.04
CA SER A 368 32.77 25.68 37.19
C SER A 368 31.56 25.82 36.25
N ARG A 369 31.23 27.06 35.86
CA ARG A 369 30.13 27.35 34.90
C ARG A 369 30.27 26.54 33.60
N GLU A 370 31.50 26.27 33.19
CA GLU A 370 31.81 25.52 31.97
C GLU A 370 31.63 24.00 32.13
N GLU A 371 31.95 23.41 33.29
CA GLU A 371 31.65 21.99 33.56
C GLU A 371 30.15 21.73 33.60
N THR A 372 29.37 22.62 34.20
CA THR A 372 27.90 22.54 34.19
C THR A 372 27.36 22.59 32.76
N LEU A 373 27.89 23.49 31.91
CA LEU A 373 27.55 23.52 30.48
C LEU A 373 28.00 22.27 29.72
N LYS A 374 29.16 21.68 30.04
CA LYS A 374 29.62 20.40 29.46
C LYS A 374 28.70 19.24 29.87
N ARG A 375 28.24 19.18 31.13
CA ARG A 375 27.26 18.18 31.61
C ARG A 375 25.89 18.34 30.94
N ILE A 376 25.38 19.57 30.78
CA ILE A 376 24.12 19.83 30.07
C ILE A 376 24.23 19.39 28.60
N ARG A 377 25.30 19.76 27.88
CA ARG A 377 25.54 19.32 26.50
C ARG A 377 25.65 17.79 26.40
N SER A 378 26.34 17.14 27.33
CA SER A 378 26.45 15.68 27.39
C SER A 378 25.08 15.01 27.60
N HIS A 379 24.24 15.54 28.49
CA HIS A 379 22.91 15.00 28.75
C HIS A 379 21.96 15.17 27.54
N VAL A 380 21.95 16.35 26.90
CA VAL A 380 21.18 16.61 25.66
C VAL A 380 21.63 15.68 24.54
N MET A 381 22.93 15.45 24.36
CA MET A 381 23.44 14.48 23.37
C MET A 381 23.11 13.03 23.73
N SER A 382 23.07 12.69 25.03
CA SER A 382 22.66 11.35 25.49
C SER A 382 21.19 11.08 25.19
N GLU A 383 20.29 12.03 25.46
CA GLU A 383 18.87 11.92 25.11
C GLU A 383 18.62 11.96 23.60
N HIS A 384 19.34 12.79 22.85
CA HIS A 384 19.32 12.72 21.37
C HIS A 384 19.69 11.31 20.89
N ASN A 385 20.76 10.72 21.44
CA ASN A 385 21.20 9.36 21.10
C ASN A 385 20.29 8.26 21.67
N ARG A 386 19.51 8.50 22.73
CA ARG A 386 18.45 7.59 23.21
C ARG A 386 17.25 7.62 22.28
N LYS A 387 16.78 8.81 21.88
CA LYS A 387 15.69 9.02 20.93
C LYS A 387 16.02 8.42 19.56
N LYS A 388 17.26 8.59 19.10
CA LYS A 388 17.82 7.99 17.88
C LYS A 388 17.93 6.46 17.94
N ARG A 389 18.26 5.89 19.11
CA ARG A 389 18.19 4.42 19.34
C ARG A 389 16.76 3.90 19.26
N LEU A 390 15.80 4.54 19.93
CA LEU A 390 14.37 4.19 19.88
C LEU A 390 13.79 4.29 18.46
N GLU A 391 14.18 5.30 17.68
CA GLU A 391 13.78 5.41 16.27
C GLU A 391 14.38 4.30 15.40
N ASN A 392 15.65 3.91 15.65
CA ASN A 392 16.27 2.77 14.97
C ASN A 392 15.59 1.43 15.33
N THR A 393 15.21 1.20 16.60
CA THR A 393 14.44 0.00 16.98
C THR A 393 13.08 -0.04 16.27
N ARG A 394 12.38 1.11 16.18
CA ARG A 394 11.11 1.23 15.40
C ARG A 394 11.29 1.05 13.89
N ARG A 395 12.48 1.34 13.34
CA ARG A 395 12.83 1.03 11.94
C ARG A 395 13.13 -0.46 11.73
N TYR A 396 13.84 -1.10 12.65
CA TYR A 396 14.26 -2.50 12.50
C TYR A 396 13.06 -3.45 12.39
N ASN A 397 12.05 -3.29 13.24
CA ASN A 397 10.84 -4.13 13.21
C ASN A 397 10.00 -3.96 11.94
N LYS A 398 10.05 -2.80 11.27
CA LYS A 398 9.33 -2.56 10.00
C LYS A 398 10.04 -3.14 8.77
N SER A 399 11.31 -3.51 8.88
CA SER A 399 12.12 -3.96 7.73
C SER A 399 11.89 -5.43 7.35
N LYS A 400 11.29 -6.25 8.21
CA LYS A 400 11.18 -7.71 8.00
C LYS A 400 10.00 -8.13 7.10
N THR A 401 8.99 -7.28 6.98
CA THR A 401 7.72 -7.58 6.29
C THR A 401 7.75 -7.22 4.80
N TRP A 402 8.55 -6.22 4.42
CA TRP A 402 8.33 -5.45 3.20
C TRP A 402 8.97 -5.97 1.90
N LYS A 403 9.70 -7.10 1.93
CA LYS A 403 10.55 -7.53 0.80
C LYS A 403 9.93 -8.48 -0.23
N ASN A 404 8.68 -8.91 -0.07
CA ASN A 404 8.11 -10.02 -0.87
C ASN A 404 7.12 -9.64 -1.99
N LEU A 405 6.67 -8.37 -2.13
CA LEU A 405 5.63 -8.01 -3.11
C LEU A 405 5.92 -6.71 -3.89
N ALA A 406 6.69 -6.84 -4.97
CA ALA A 406 6.87 -5.84 -6.03
C ALA A 406 7.29 -6.53 -7.35
N TYR A 407 6.45 -6.47 -8.39
CA TYR A 407 6.69 -7.11 -9.70
C TYR A 407 7.02 -6.06 -10.78
N ARG A 408 7.77 -6.43 -11.84
CA ARG A 408 8.23 -5.49 -12.89
C ARG A 408 7.45 -5.59 -14.22
N PRO A 409 7.15 -4.48 -14.90
CA PRO A 409 6.55 -4.48 -16.24
C PRO A 409 7.44 -5.05 -17.37
N GLU A 410 6.82 -5.84 -18.26
CA GLU A 410 7.28 -6.08 -19.65
C GLU A 410 6.87 -4.92 -20.59
N PRO A 411 7.65 -4.59 -21.64
CA PRO A 411 7.37 -3.51 -22.58
C PRO A 411 6.45 -3.92 -23.76
N ILE A 412 5.62 -2.98 -24.23
CA ILE A 412 4.69 -3.18 -25.35
C ILE A 412 5.45 -3.17 -26.69
N ALA A 413 5.25 -4.22 -27.50
CA ALA A 413 5.87 -4.38 -28.80
C ALA A 413 5.31 -3.38 -29.84
N THR A 414 6.20 -2.63 -30.48
CA THR A 414 5.85 -1.77 -31.63
C THR A 414 5.45 -2.61 -32.84
N SER A 415 4.27 -2.33 -33.39
CA SER A 415 3.73 -2.96 -34.57
C SER A 415 4.41 -2.51 -35.88
N LYS A 416 4.06 -3.15 -37.00
CA LYS A 416 4.80 -3.06 -38.28
C LYS A 416 4.36 -1.85 -39.13
N LEU A 417 4.95 -0.67 -38.94
CA LEU A 417 4.75 0.45 -39.89
C LEU A 417 6.02 1.16 -40.40
N SER A 418 7.14 1.10 -39.67
CA SER A 418 8.37 1.86 -39.99
C SER A 418 9.25 1.30 -41.11
N ARG A 419 8.78 0.29 -41.87
CA ARG A 419 9.62 -0.44 -42.86
C ARG A 419 9.20 -0.29 -44.33
N ALA A 420 8.34 0.68 -44.63
CA ALA A 420 7.83 0.96 -45.97
C ALA A 420 8.25 2.34 -46.53
N LEU A 421 9.08 3.10 -45.80
CA LEU A 421 9.45 4.50 -46.13
C LEU A 421 10.95 4.71 -46.40
N GLU A 422 11.79 3.67 -46.36
CA GLU A 422 13.24 3.75 -46.66
C GLU A 422 13.61 3.09 -48.00
N SER A 423 12.63 2.70 -48.83
CA SER A 423 12.84 1.94 -50.07
C SER A 423 12.40 2.66 -51.35
N SER A 424 12.44 3.99 -51.37
CA SER A 424 12.19 4.79 -52.58
C SER A 424 13.00 6.09 -52.60
N MET A 425 13.26 6.61 -53.81
CA MET A 425 13.90 7.90 -54.13
C MET A 425 15.41 8.01 -53.82
N SER A 426 16.21 7.65 -54.82
CA SER A 426 17.60 8.07 -55.00
C SER A 426 17.75 9.56 -55.32
N SER A 427 18.95 10.11 -55.15
CA SER A 427 19.33 11.49 -55.46
C SER A 427 18.99 11.96 -56.89
N PRO A 428 18.81 13.27 -57.07
CA PRO A 428 19.40 13.97 -58.21
C PRO A 428 20.28 15.16 -57.79
N SER A 429 21.10 15.62 -58.74
CA SER A 429 22.07 16.70 -58.59
C SER A 429 21.52 18.10 -58.95
N SER A 430 22.04 19.13 -58.27
CA SER A 430 22.26 20.50 -58.75
C SER A 430 21.42 21.06 -59.92
N SER A 431 20.60 22.07 -59.66
CA SER A 431 20.56 23.31 -60.47
C SER A 431 19.78 24.43 -59.75
N SER A 432 19.77 25.62 -60.35
CA SER A 432 19.43 26.90 -59.74
C SER A 432 18.02 27.42 -60.01
N ALA A 433 17.60 28.36 -59.15
CA ALA A 433 16.84 29.59 -59.45
C ALA A 433 15.31 29.66 -59.19
N SER A 434 14.94 30.90 -58.80
CA SER A 434 13.67 31.63 -59.01
C SER A 434 12.32 31.14 -58.43
N ASP A 435 11.84 31.98 -57.51
CA ASP A 435 10.49 32.60 -57.47
C ASP A 435 9.21 31.89 -56.96
N ARG A 436 8.69 32.51 -55.88
CA ARG A 436 7.31 33.02 -55.70
C ARG A 436 6.08 32.14 -56.02
N SER A 437 5.37 31.86 -54.92
CA SER A 437 3.98 32.30 -54.62
C SER A 437 2.75 31.40 -54.84
N SER A 438 1.94 31.37 -53.78
CA SER A 438 0.46 31.39 -53.74
C SER A 438 -0.42 30.23 -54.28
N SER A 439 -0.94 29.46 -53.30
CA SER A 439 -2.38 29.35 -52.94
C SER A 439 -3.36 28.42 -53.69
N LYS A 440 -4.21 27.73 -52.88
CA LYS A 440 -5.59 27.24 -53.15
C LYS A 440 -5.77 26.13 -54.24
N SER A 441 -6.80 25.27 -54.22
CA SER A 441 -7.72 24.79 -53.14
C SER A 441 -8.56 23.59 -53.62
N SER A 442 -9.18 22.87 -52.66
CA SER A 442 -10.52 22.21 -52.72
C SER A 442 -10.81 20.95 -53.60
N SER A 443 -11.70 20.12 -53.01
CA SER A 443 -12.73 19.19 -53.58
C SER A 443 -12.38 17.77 -54.10
N SER A 444 -13.22 16.81 -53.62
CA SER A 444 -13.40 15.39 -54.01
C SER A 444 -14.36 15.24 -55.23
N PRO A 445 -14.71 14.03 -55.78
CA PRO A 445 -15.57 13.02 -55.10
C PRO A 445 -15.47 11.50 -55.50
N GLU A 446 -16.07 10.66 -54.64
CA GLU A 446 -16.93 9.44 -54.87
C GLU A 446 -16.53 8.12 -55.60
N ILE A 447 -16.64 7.00 -54.84
CA ILE A 447 -17.47 5.76 -55.03
C ILE A 447 -17.25 4.79 -56.23
N ARG A 448 -16.96 3.49 -55.93
CA ARG A 448 -17.86 2.30 -56.16
C ARG A 448 -17.41 0.98 -55.49
N GLU A 449 -18.30 -0.03 -55.48
CA GLU A 449 -18.25 -1.31 -54.73
C GLU A 449 -17.86 -2.54 -55.59
N THR A 450 -17.58 -3.72 -54.97
CA THR A 450 -18.17 -5.06 -55.32
C THR A 450 -17.65 -6.24 -54.43
N SER A 451 -18.41 -7.35 -54.37
CA SER A 451 -18.18 -8.64 -53.64
C SER A 451 -19.15 -9.73 -54.21
N PRO A 452 -19.27 -11.00 -53.73
CA PRO A 452 -18.46 -11.86 -52.82
C PRO A 452 -17.87 -13.09 -53.62
N PRO A 453 -18.25 -14.41 -53.57
CA PRO A 453 -18.72 -15.34 -52.51
C PRO A 453 -18.10 -16.80 -52.48
N ASP A 454 -18.43 -17.57 -51.43
CA ASP A 454 -18.56 -19.06 -51.31
C ASP A 454 -17.36 -20.03 -51.56
N SER A 455 -17.28 -21.27 -51.03
CA SER A 455 -18.29 -22.23 -50.47
C SER A 455 -17.74 -23.20 -49.38
N LEU A 456 -18.58 -24.11 -48.82
CA LEU A 456 -18.32 -24.92 -47.61
C LEU A 456 -17.96 -26.42 -47.81
N LYS A 457 -17.43 -27.08 -46.76
CA LYS A 457 -17.78 -28.47 -46.33
C LYS A 457 -17.28 -28.88 -44.92
N THR A 458 -18.23 -29.09 -44.00
CA THR A 458 -18.53 -30.33 -43.20
C THR A 458 -17.45 -31.42 -43.06
N SER A 459 -17.27 -32.18 -41.97
CA SER A 459 -17.97 -32.40 -40.67
C SER A 459 -16.93 -32.94 -39.63
N ARG A 460 -17.17 -33.27 -38.34
CA ARG A 460 -18.28 -33.98 -37.66
C ARG A 460 -18.13 -33.82 -36.14
N SER A 461 -19.21 -33.94 -35.35
CA SER A 461 -19.20 -33.72 -33.89
C SER A 461 -19.54 -34.98 -33.06
N THR A 462 -19.03 -35.03 -31.82
CA THR A 462 -19.54 -35.85 -30.70
C THR A 462 -19.26 -35.13 -29.38
N GLY A 463 -20.31 -34.81 -28.61
CA GLY A 463 -20.20 -34.37 -27.21
C GLY A 463 -20.29 -35.55 -26.23
N SER A 464 -20.68 -35.37 -24.97
CA SER A 464 -21.16 -34.13 -24.31
C SER A 464 -21.21 -34.25 -22.77
N LEU A 465 -21.38 -33.10 -22.11
CA LEU A 465 -22.06 -32.86 -20.81
C LEU A 465 -21.51 -33.46 -19.49
N ALA A 466 -21.21 -32.53 -18.56
CA ALA A 466 -21.89 -32.36 -17.26
C ALA A 466 -21.72 -30.87 -16.85
N SER A 467 -22.75 -30.02 -16.96
CA SER A 467 -23.67 -29.63 -15.86
C SER A 467 -22.91 -29.27 -14.57
N GLU A 468 -22.61 -28.00 -14.27
CA GLU A 468 -23.53 -26.89 -13.94
C GLU A 468 -24.44 -27.16 -12.73
N THR A 469 -24.31 -26.31 -11.71
CA THR A 469 -25.34 -26.01 -10.72
C THR A 469 -25.27 -24.51 -10.46
N SER A 470 -25.80 -23.74 -11.41
CA SER A 470 -25.82 -22.28 -11.36
C SER A 470 -26.95 -21.79 -10.45
N ILE A 471 -26.60 -21.05 -9.39
CA ILE A 471 -27.57 -20.23 -8.65
C ILE A 471 -27.51 -18.83 -9.25
N ALA A 472 -28.56 -18.47 -9.99
CA ALA A 472 -28.64 -17.17 -10.64
C ALA A 472 -28.94 -16.06 -9.63
N PHE A 473 -27.97 -15.18 -9.40
CA PHE A 473 -28.29 -13.81 -9.01
C PHE A 473 -28.74 -13.05 -10.25
N SER A 474 -29.76 -12.21 -10.10
CA SER A 474 -30.38 -11.51 -11.24
C SER A 474 -29.39 -10.59 -11.93
N THR A 475 -29.01 -10.92 -13.17
CA THR A 475 -28.28 -10.03 -14.06
C THR A 475 -29.17 -8.85 -14.43
N GLY A 476 -29.08 -7.77 -13.65
CA GLY A 476 -29.43 -6.43 -14.13
C GLY A 476 -28.71 -6.21 -15.45
N GLN A 477 -29.47 -5.82 -16.49
CA GLN A 477 -29.09 -6.06 -17.88
C GLN A 477 -27.69 -5.52 -18.23
N ASP A 478 -26.94 -6.30 -19.02
CA ASP A 478 -25.76 -5.84 -19.74
C ASP A 478 -26.15 -4.70 -20.71
N SER A 479 -26.20 -3.50 -20.17
CA SER A 479 -26.08 -2.27 -20.94
C SER A 479 -24.59 -2.03 -21.13
N THR A 480 -24.02 -2.72 -22.13
CA THR A 480 -22.75 -2.32 -22.73
C THR A 480 -22.94 -0.94 -23.36
N LEU A 481 -22.81 0.10 -22.53
CA LEU A 481 -22.73 1.49 -22.97
C LEU A 481 -21.44 1.64 -23.75
N ASP A 482 -21.55 1.41 -25.06
CA ASP A 482 -20.50 1.69 -26.02
C ASP A 482 -20.29 3.20 -26.07
N TYR A 483 -19.30 3.68 -25.31
CA TYR A 483 -18.95 5.10 -25.20
C TYR A 483 -18.19 5.55 -26.46
N THR A 484 -18.87 5.48 -27.61
CA THR A 484 -18.40 5.87 -28.94
C THR A 484 -19.08 7.15 -29.42
N GLN A 485 -19.03 8.21 -28.61
CA GLN A 485 -19.40 9.57 -29.01
C GLN A 485 -18.60 10.64 -28.25
N ASP A 486 -18.08 11.62 -28.98
CA ASP A 486 -17.10 12.61 -28.50
C ASP A 486 -17.62 13.51 -27.39
N SER A 487 -17.27 13.18 -26.14
CA SER A 487 -17.42 14.06 -24.99
C SER A 487 -16.21 15.01 -24.86
N PRO A 488 -16.41 16.31 -24.56
CA PRO A 488 -15.31 17.22 -24.20
C PRO A 488 -14.50 16.77 -22.97
N GLN A 489 -14.97 15.77 -22.23
CA GLN A 489 -14.26 15.18 -21.09
C GLN A 489 -13.15 14.20 -21.54
N ASP A 490 -13.34 13.45 -22.62
CA ASP A 490 -12.35 12.47 -23.09
C ASP A 490 -11.19 13.13 -23.85
N GLN A 491 -11.39 14.34 -24.39
CA GLN A 491 -10.29 15.19 -24.88
C GLN A 491 -9.23 15.50 -23.79
N GLN A 492 -9.57 15.38 -22.50
CA GLN A 492 -8.62 15.58 -21.39
C GLN A 492 -7.70 14.36 -21.16
N LEU A 493 -7.99 13.21 -21.77
CA LEU A 493 -7.14 12.02 -21.75
C LEU A 493 -6.12 11.97 -22.90
N SER A 494 -6.09 12.99 -23.78
CA SER A 494 -5.19 13.09 -24.96
C SER A 494 -3.67 13.02 -24.69
N ILE A 495 -3.24 13.03 -23.42
CA ILE A 495 -1.84 12.84 -23.00
C ILE A 495 -1.55 11.37 -22.62
N ILE A 496 -2.58 10.54 -22.44
CA ILE A 496 -2.50 9.13 -22.05
C ILE A 496 -2.95 8.29 -23.25
N SER A 497 -2.08 8.14 -24.25
CA SER A 497 -2.36 7.38 -25.46
C SER A 497 -1.98 5.90 -25.34
N THR A 498 -2.76 5.04 -26.01
CA THR A 498 -2.46 3.62 -26.24
C THR A 498 -1.80 3.35 -27.60
N ASP A 499 -1.77 4.33 -28.51
CA ASP A 499 -1.29 4.17 -29.89
C ASP A 499 0.24 4.05 -30.03
N ASP A 500 0.68 3.39 -31.10
CA ASP A 500 2.10 3.23 -31.48
C ASP A 500 2.71 4.48 -32.16
N LEU A 501 1.89 5.45 -32.57
CA LEU A 501 2.29 6.67 -33.31
C LEU A 501 2.59 7.84 -32.35
N LEU A 502 3.66 7.73 -31.56
CA LEU A 502 4.13 8.80 -30.68
C LEU A 502 5.02 9.84 -31.38
N ASP A 503 4.87 11.11 -30.99
CA ASP A 503 5.90 12.14 -31.15
C ASP A 503 7.03 11.88 -30.12
N PRO A 504 8.27 11.57 -30.56
CA PRO A 504 9.38 11.28 -29.64
C PRO A 504 9.87 12.50 -28.84
N PHE A 505 9.36 13.71 -29.10
CA PHE A 505 9.69 14.93 -28.36
C PHE A 505 8.60 15.36 -27.37
N GLN A 506 7.43 14.72 -27.36
CA GLN A 506 6.32 15.08 -26.47
C GLN A 506 6.49 14.48 -25.05
N ALA A 507 7.42 15.06 -24.29
CA ALA A 507 7.90 14.58 -22.99
C ALA A 507 6.86 14.45 -21.84
N THR A 508 5.58 14.71 -22.09
CA THR A 508 4.47 14.58 -21.14
C THR A 508 3.65 13.30 -21.32
N GLN A 509 3.76 12.59 -22.44
CA GLN A 509 2.94 11.38 -22.66
C GLN A 509 3.47 10.18 -21.86
N ILE A 510 2.60 9.56 -21.07
CA ILE A 510 2.91 8.34 -20.30
C ILE A 510 2.23 7.14 -20.97
N ARG A 511 3.02 6.30 -21.64
CA ARG A 511 2.54 5.08 -22.29
C ARG A 511 2.10 4.05 -21.24
N LEU A 512 0.80 3.75 -21.20
CA LEU A 512 0.21 2.68 -20.40
C LEU A 512 -0.02 1.42 -21.25
N SER A 513 -0.14 0.25 -20.61
CA SER A 513 -0.78 -0.90 -21.25
C SER A 513 -2.30 -0.72 -21.29
N GLU A 514 -2.97 -1.43 -22.20
CA GLU A 514 -4.44 -1.43 -22.28
C GLU A 514 -5.09 -1.75 -20.92
N ALA A 515 -4.59 -2.77 -20.22
CA ALA A 515 -5.05 -3.09 -18.86
C ALA A 515 -4.86 -1.91 -17.89
N GLN A 516 -3.69 -1.28 -17.88
CA GLN A 516 -3.43 -0.11 -17.03
C GLN A 516 -4.33 1.08 -17.37
N TYR A 517 -4.62 1.31 -18.66
CA TYR A 517 -5.56 2.34 -19.09
C TYR A 517 -6.99 2.04 -18.62
N GLN A 518 -7.48 0.80 -18.79
CA GLN A 518 -8.79 0.38 -18.28
C GLN A 518 -8.90 0.41 -16.74
N HIS A 519 -7.79 0.18 -16.02
CA HIS A 519 -7.74 0.39 -14.57
C HIS A 519 -7.75 1.88 -14.21
N PHE A 520 -7.06 2.75 -14.95
CA PHE A 520 -7.12 4.20 -14.71
C PHE A 520 -8.48 4.80 -15.07
N LYS A 521 -9.12 4.34 -16.15
CA LYS A 521 -10.50 4.69 -16.51
C LYS A 521 -11.45 4.29 -15.37
N TYR A 522 -11.34 3.07 -14.85
CA TYR A 522 -12.11 2.62 -13.69
C TYR A 522 -11.84 3.44 -12.41
N PHE A 523 -10.60 3.87 -12.17
CA PHE A 523 -10.32 4.81 -11.08
C PHE A 523 -11.13 6.11 -11.25
N LEU A 524 -11.08 6.73 -12.43
CA LEU A 524 -11.71 8.03 -12.69
C LEU A 524 -13.24 7.96 -12.76
N TYR A 525 -13.81 6.92 -13.36
CA TYR A 525 -15.24 6.85 -13.66
C TYR A 525 -16.05 6.02 -12.65
N ASP A 526 -15.42 5.11 -11.90
CA ASP A 526 -16.09 4.27 -10.90
C ASP A 526 -15.62 4.61 -9.47
N LEU A 527 -14.32 4.65 -9.20
CA LEU A 527 -13.82 4.87 -7.83
C LEU A 527 -13.97 6.33 -7.38
N VAL A 528 -13.69 7.30 -8.24
CA VAL A 528 -13.72 8.73 -7.89
C VAL A 528 -15.14 9.27 -7.56
N PRO A 529 -16.24 8.87 -8.22
CA PRO A 529 -17.57 9.19 -7.74
C PRO A 529 -17.89 8.54 -6.39
N GLN A 530 -17.50 7.27 -6.21
CA GLN A 530 -17.79 6.50 -4.99
C GLN A 530 -16.85 6.87 -3.81
N ALA A 531 -15.84 7.71 -4.06
CA ALA A 531 -14.99 8.34 -3.05
C ALA A 531 -15.72 9.39 -2.21
N ALA A 532 -16.89 9.86 -2.65
CA ALA A 532 -17.69 10.86 -1.98
C ALA A 532 -19.19 10.54 -2.21
N PRO A 533 -19.84 9.81 -1.28
CA PRO A 533 -21.09 9.07 -1.55
C PRO A 533 -22.31 9.93 -1.88
N PHE A 534 -22.20 11.25 -1.78
CA PHE A 534 -23.29 12.20 -2.01
C PHE A 534 -23.04 13.21 -3.12
N ILE A 535 -22.00 13.05 -3.95
CA ILE A 535 -21.70 14.06 -4.97
C ILE A 535 -22.56 13.83 -6.23
N LYS A 536 -23.41 14.82 -6.55
CA LYS A 536 -24.11 14.97 -7.83
C LYS A 536 -23.46 16.06 -8.67
N HIS A 537 -23.03 17.16 -8.05
CA HIS A 537 -22.50 18.34 -8.75
C HIS A 537 -20.97 18.31 -8.90
N GLY A 538 -20.25 17.96 -7.85
CA GLY A 538 -18.78 17.99 -7.79
C GLY A 538 -18.00 16.90 -8.56
N VAL A 539 -18.63 15.88 -9.15
CA VAL A 539 -17.89 14.70 -9.68
C VAL A 539 -16.90 15.10 -10.79
N ALA A 540 -17.27 16.06 -11.63
CA ALA A 540 -16.40 16.58 -12.69
C ALA A 540 -15.26 17.48 -12.14
N LYS A 541 -15.43 18.12 -10.97
CA LYS A 541 -14.40 18.89 -10.25
C LYS A 541 -13.35 17.93 -9.67
N LEU A 542 -13.80 16.84 -9.04
CA LEU A 542 -12.92 15.82 -8.47
C LEU A 542 -12.19 14.97 -9.54
N ARG A 543 -12.86 14.55 -10.62
CA ARG A 543 -12.21 13.85 -11.75
C ARG A 543 -11.08 14.70 -12.38
N ARG A 544 -11.32 15.99 -12.64
CA ARG A 544 -10.28 16.91 -13.18
C ARG A 544 -9.08 17.06 -12.25
N HIS A 545 -9.30 17.12 -10.94
CA HIS A 545 -8.22 17.13 -9.95
C HIS A 545 -7.34 15.87 -10.05
N TRP A 546 -7.97 14.68 -10.11
CA TRP A 546 -7.24 13.41 -10.24
C TRP A 546 -6.49 13.25 -11.56
N VAL A 547 -7.08 13.66 -12.68
CA VAL A 547 -6.40 13.71 -13.99
C VAL A 547 -5.19 14.63 -13.92
N SER A 548 -5.33 15.84 -13.36
CA SER A 548 -4.25 16.81 -13.23
C SER A 548 -3.10 16.30 -12.35
N LEU A 549 -3.39 15.67 -11.19
CA LEU A 549 -2.34 15.07 -10.36
C LEU A 549 -1.64 13.90 -11.06
N ALA A 550 -2.38 13.02 -11.72
CA ALA A 550 -1.82 11.87 -12.44
C ALA A 550 -0.94 12.30 -13.64
N GLN A 551 -1.31 13.37 -14.35
CA GLN A 551 -0.48 14.00 -15.38
C GLN A 551 0.77 14.69 -14.78
N SER A 552 0.64 15.29 -13.59
CA SER A 552 1.77 15.97 -12.93
C SER A 552 2.82 15.04 -12.32
N SER A 553 2.44 13.81 -11.93
CA SER A 553 3.35 12.84 -11.34
C SER A 553 3.00 11.38 -11.66
N PRO A 554 3.95 10.60 -12.22
CA PRO A 554 3.81 9.16 -12.38
C PRO A 554 3.51 8.41 -11.08
N SER A 555 3.99 8.88 -9.92
CA SER A 555 3.70 8.21 -8.63
C SER A 555 2.21 8.26 -8.28
N VAL A 556 1.49 9.34 -8.64
CA VAL A 556 0.03 9.41 -8.49
C VAL A 556 -0.64 8.47 -9.48
N LEU A 557 -0.31 8.54 -10.77
CA LEU A 557 -0.91 7.71 -11.83
C LEU A 557 -0.84 6.20 -11.49
N TYR A 558 0.34 5.69 -11.13
CA TYR A 558 0.51 4.30 -10.73
C TYR A 558 -0.22 3.96 -9.43
N SER A 559 -0.36 4.90 -8.48
CA SER A 559 -1.14 4.69 -7.26
C SER A 559 -2.64 4.60 -7.54
N CYS A 560 -3.18 5.42 -8.44
CA CYS A 560 -4.58 5.38 -8.89
C CYS A 560 -4.89 4.04 -9.59
N ILE A 561 -4.02 3.60 -10.49
CA ILE A 561 -4.09 2.28 -11.12
C ILE A 561 -4.05 1.17 -10.05
N THR A 562 -3.13 1.24 -9.09
CA THR A 562 -3.03 0.23 -8.00
C THR A 562 -4.30 0.17 -7.15
N SER A 563 -4.91 1.32 -6.85
CA SER A 563 -6.19 1.41 -6.14
C SER A 563 -7.33 0.76 -6.94
N ALA A 564 -7.44 1.07 -8.24
CA ALA A 564 -8.39 0.44 -9.15
C ALA A 564 -8.25 -1.09 -9.25
N VAL A 565 -7.03 -1.60 -9.41
CA VAL A 565 -6.80 -3.06 -9.45
C VAL A 565 -7.13 -3.70 -8.09
N THR A 566 -6.78 -3.03 -6.99
CA THR A 566 -7.08 -3.50 -5.62
C THR A 566 -8.59 -3.57 -5.36
N ASN A 567 -9.36 -2.57 -5.80
CA ASN A 567 -10.82 -2.60 -5.67
C ASN A 567 -11.44 -3.69 -6.57
N LYS A 568 -11.05 -3.80 -7.86
CA LYS A 568 -11.56 -4.87 -8.74
C LYS A 568 -11.31 -6.28 -8.17
N SER A 569 -10.12 -6.55 -7.64
CA SER A 569 -9.78 -7.85 -7.03
C SER A 569 -10.47 -8.14 -5.69
N LEU A 570 -11.04 -7.12 -5.02
CA LEU A 570 -11.98 -7.33 -3.91
C LEU A 570 -13.36 -7.69 -4.44
N MET A 571 -13.85 -6.94 -5.44
CA MET A 571 -15.20 -7.12 -6.01
C MET A 571 -15.37 -8.46 -6.76
N THR A 572 -14.32 -9.00 -7.37
CA THR A 572 -14.33 -10.35 -7.98
C THR A 572 -14.09 -11.49 -6.98
N GLY A 573 -13.75 -11.17 -5.73
CA GLY A 573 -13.47 -12.16 -4.68
C GLY A 573 -12.06 -12.76 -4.70
N ASP A 574 -11.20 -12.41 -5.66
CA ASP A 574 -9.82 -12.92 -5.79
C ASP A 574 -9.05 -12.82 -4.47
N PHE A 575 -9.22 -11.72 -3.72
CA PHE A 575 -8.59 -11.49 -2.42
C PHE A 575 -8.92 -12.54 -1.34
N PHE A 576 -10.04 -13.27 -1.49
CA PHE A 576 -10.51 -14.29 -0.55
C PHE A 576 -10.37 -15.73 -1.11
N ALA A 577 -9.91 -15.88 -2.36
CA ALA A 577 -9.68 -17.17 -3.00
C ALA A 577 -8.45 -17.91 -2.44
N ASP A 578 -8.35 -19.21 -2.74
CA ASP A 578 -7.22 -20.07 -2.32
C ASP A 578 -5.87 -19.48 -2.81
N PRO A 579 -4.82 -19.38 -1.97
CA PRO A 579 -3.48 -18.95 -2.36
C PRO A 579 -2.86 -19.63 -3.60
N ALA A 580 -3.35 -20.80 -4.02
CA ALA A 580 -3.03 -21.43 -5.30
C ALA A 580 -3.70 -20.70 -6.48
N THR A 581 -5.00 -20.40 -6.38
CA THR A 581 -5.77 -19.68 -7.42
C THR A 581 -5.42 -18.19 -7.50
N GLN A 582 -5.08 -17.56 -6.37
CA GLN A 582 -4.60 -16.17 -6.32
C GLN A 582 -3.36 -15.93 -7.18
N ARG A 583 -2.46 -16.91 -7.27
CA ARG A 583 -1.22 -16.83 -8.08
C ARG A 583 -1.49 -16.81 -9.60
N SER A 584 -2.67 -17.26 -10.03
CA SER A 584 -3.11 -17.22 -11.42
C SER A 584 -4.01 -16.02 -11.76
N SER A 585 -4.43 -15.21 -10.77
CA SER A 585 -5.21 -14.00 -11.05
C SER A 585 -4.35 -12.91 -11.69
N SER A 586 -4.81 -12.41 -12.85
CA SER A 586 -4.24 -11.23 -13.50
C SER A 586 -4.38 -9.98 -12.61
N LEU A 587 -5.51 -9.78 -11.95
CA LEU A 587 -5.74 -8.65 -11.06
C LEU A 587 -4.79 -8.66 -9.86
N ILE A 588 -4.54 -9.83 -9.24
CA ILE A 588 -3.56 -9.94 -8.16
C ILE A 588 -2.16 -9.61 -8.68
N LEU A 589 -1.74 -10.18 -9.82
CA LEU A 589 -0.42 -9.93 -10.41
C LEU A 589 -0.21 -8.46 -10.80
N ASP A 590 -1.17 -7.83 -11.47
CA ASP A 590 -1.08 -6.41 -11.83
C ASP A 590 -1.21 -5.49 -10.60
N ARG A 591 -1.87 -5.91 -9.50
CA ARG A 591 -1.77 -5.19 -8.22
C ARG A 591 -0.32 -5.22 -7.71
N LEU A 592 0.35 -6.38 -7.72
CA LEU A 592 1.74 -6.49 -7.24
C LEU A 592 2.73 -5.71 -8.12
N ARG A 593 2.44 -5.63 -9.43
CA ARG A 593 3.18 -4.82 -10.41
C ARG A 593 3.06 -3.32 -10.11
N ASN A 594 1.83 -2.80 -10.17
CA ASN A 594 1.60 -1.36 -10.06
C ASN A 594 1.90 -0.85 -8.65
N ARG A 595 1.68 -1.66 -7.59
CA ARG A 595 2.14 -1.37 -6.21
C ARG A 595 3.67 -1.25 -6.16
N GLY A 596 4.39 -2.20 -6.77
CA GLY A 596 5.86 -2.21 -6.82
C GLY A 596 6.43 -0.94 -7.47
N GLU A 597 5.89 -0.55 -8.63
CA GLU A 597 6.30 0.69 -9.31
C GLU A 597 5.86 1.95 -8.54
N THR A 598 4.67 1.95 -7.91
CA THR A 598 4.23 3.05 -7.02
C THR A 598 5.25 3.27 -5.89
N ILE A 599 5.70 2.20 -5.23
CA ILE A 599 6.73 2.25 -4.18
C ILE A 599 8.07 2.76 -4.74
N SER A 600 8.46 2.30 -5.93
CA SER A 600 9.69 2.72 -6.62
C SER A 600 9.69 4.24 -6.89
N LEU A 601 8.59 4.74 -7.46
CA LEU A 601 8.40 6.15 -7.79
C LEU A 601 8.31 7.03 -6.53
N ILE A 602 7.58 6.61 -5.49
CA ILE A 602 7.56 7.31 -4.20
C ILE A 602 8.97 7.41 -3.59
N ASN A 603 9.77 6.34 -3.61
CA ASN A 603 11.15 6.39 -3.08
C ASN A 603 12.06 7.33 -3.88
N ARG A 604 11.85 7.45 -5.20
CA ARG A 604 12.51 8.47 -6.04
C ARG A 604 12.06 9.88 -5.64
N ASP A 605 10.77 10.10 -5.46
CA ASP A 605 10.21 11.42 -5.16
C ASP A 605 10.66 11.90 -3.75
N LEU A 606 10.77 10.98 -2.79
CA LEU A 606 11.32 11.20 -1.45
C LEU A 606 12.82 11.57 -1.43
N SER A 607 13.54 11.54 -2.56
CA SER A 607 14.97 11.93 -2.63
C SER A 607 15.22 13.42 -2.45
N SER A 608 14.20 14.27 -2.60
CA SER A 608 14.28 15.73 -2.43
C SER A 608 13.18 16.24 -1.50
N VAL A 609 13.49 17.22 -0.66
CA VAL A 609 12.52 17.76 0.32
C VAL A 609 11.32 18.39 -0.40
N SER A 610 11.55 19.15 -1.47
CA SER A 610 10.49 19.80 -2.25
C SER A 610 9.49 18.79 -2.83
N SER A 611 9.96 17.73 -3.50
CA SER A 611 9.09 16.69 -4.05
C SER A 611 8.42 15.86 -2.94
N ALA A 612 9.14 15.51 -1.87
CA ALA A 612 8.58 14.85 -0.70
C ALA A 612 7.46 15.66 0.00
N THR A 613 7.51 17.00 -0.08
CA THR A 613 6.45 17.89 0.43
C THR A 613 5.34 18.18 -0.57
N SER A 614 5.42 17.70 -1.81
CA SER A 614 4.41 18.00 -2.85
C SER A 614 3.09 17.30 -2.60
N ASP A 615 1.98 17.94 -2.99
CA ASP A 615 0.63 17.37 -2.88
C ASP A 615 0.51 16.05 -3.67
N ALA A 616 1.22 15.90 -4.79
CA ALA A 616 1.30 14.67 -5.56
C ALA A 616 1.98 13.52 -4.78
N CYS A 617 3.13 13.77 -4.14
CA CYS A 617 3.82 12.74 -3.36
C CYS A 617 3.02 12.37 -2.09
N ILE A 618 2.42 13.36 -1.42
CA ILE A 618 1.50 13.16 -0.28
C ILE A 618 0.30 12.30 -0.71
N SER A 619 -0.31 12.60 -1.87
CA SER A 619 -1.45 11.85 -2.40
C SER A 619 -1.09 10.42 -2.79
N ALA A 620 0.06 10.19 -3.42
CA ALA A 620 0.54 8.85 -3.77
C ALA A 620 0.82 7.98 -2.53
N VAL A 621 1.41 8.56 -1.48
CA VAL A 621 1.62 7.86 -0.19
C VAL A 621 0.29 7.59 0.54
N SER A 622 -0.66 8.53 0.48
CA SER A 622 -2.02 8.33 1.01
C SER A 622 -2.76 7.21 0.27
N MET A 623 -2.70 7.17 -1.06
CA MET A 623 -3.31 6.13 -1.87
C MET A 623 -2.71 4.74 -1.56
N LEU A 624 -1.40 4.69 -1.29
CA LEU A 624 -0.73 3.45 -0.88
C LEU A 624 -1.19 2.98 0.50
N ILE A 625 -1.50 3.87 1.46
CA ILE A 625 -2.15 3.48 2.72
C ILE A 625 -3.50 2.78 2.45
N SER A 626 -4.32 3.33 1.54
CA SER A 626 -5.57 2.69 1.10
C SER A 626 -5.34 1.25 0.62
N VAL A 627 -4.32 1.06 -0.23
CA VAL A 627 -3.93 -0.25 -0.77
C VAL A 627 -3.41 -1.22 0.30
N GLU A 628 -2.81 -0.74 1.40
CA GLU A 628 -2.41 -1.59 2.53
C GLU A 628 -3.55 -1.87 3.53
N VAL A 629 -4.55 -1.00 3.65
CA VAL A 629 -5.74 -1.22 4.51
C VAL A 629 -6.54 -2.44 4.04
N THR A 630 -6.61 -2.69 2.73
CA THR A 630 -7.22 -3.92 2.18
C THR A 630 -6.34 -5.17 2.36
N GLY A 631 -5.09 -5.00 2.80
CA GLY A 631 -4.17 -6.09 3.06
C GLY A 631 -4.57 -6.99 4.23
N SER A 632 -4.04 -8.21 4.22
CA SER A 632 -4.15 -9.18 5.31
C SER A 632 -3.27 -8.86 6.51
N ASN A 633 -2.30 -7.95 6.38
CA ASN A 633 -1.34 -7.61 7.42
C ASN A 633 -1.39 -6.10 7.79
N PRO A 634 -2.04 -5.73 8.91
CA PRO A 634 -2.14 -4.33 9.33
C PRO A 634 -0.79 -3.66 9.67
N GLN A 635 0.30 -4.43 9.84
CA GLN A 635 1.63 -3.86 10.12
C GLN A 635 2.20 -3.06 8.93
N ASP A 636 1.76 -3.36 7.71
CA ASP A 636 2.29 -2.74 6.49
C ASP A 636 1.74 -1.33 6.22
N ILE A 637 0.64 -0.97 6.89
CA ILE A 637 0.08 0.39 6.93
C ILE A 637 1.01 1.36 7.67
N ALA A 638 1.56 0.91 8.81
CA ALA A 638 2.29 1.77 9.74
C ALA A 638 3.59 2.38 9.15
N PRO A 639 4.39 1.72 8.29
CA PRO A 639 5.45 2.36 7.51
C PRO A 639 4.99 3.64 6.78
N HIS A 640 3.91 3.57 6.01
CA HIS A 640 3.41 4.69 5.20
C HIS A 640 2.83 5.79 6.06
N LEU A 641 2.01 5.47 7.06
CA LEU A 641 1.42 6.48 7.94
C LEU A 641 2.49 7.28 8.71
N ASN A 642 3.58 6.62 9.13
CA ASN A 642 4.76 7.30 9.69
C ASN A 642 5.50 8.19 8.67
N GLY A 643 5.52 7.79 7.38
CA GLY A 643 6.11 8.56 6.29
C GLY A 643 5.28 9.80 5.99
N LEU A 644 3.99 9.61 5.75
CA LEU A 644 2.99 10.65 5.50
C LEU A 644 2.98 11.69 6.63
N ARG A 645 2.96 11.25 7.90
CA ARG A 645 3.07 12.16 9.06
C ARG A 645 4.33 13.03 9.01
N LYS A 646 5.46 12.49 8.53
CA LYS A 646 6.71 13.27 8.39
C LYS A 646 6.68 14.21 7.18
N MET A 647 6.06 13.83 6.07
CA MET A 647 5.87 14.69 4.89
C MET A 647 4.95 15.87 5.21
N VAL A 648 3.83 15.60 5.89
CA VAL A 648 2.90 16.63 6.39
C VAL A 648 3.58 17.55 7.41
N ALA A 649 4.38 17.02 8.33
CA ALA A 649 5.14 17.82 9.30
C ALA A 649 6.32 18.63 8.71
N LEU A 650 6.53 18.59 7.39
CA LEU A 650 7.43 19.50 6.65
C LEU A 650 6.66 20.64 5.95
N ARG A 651 5.32 20.61 5.93
CA ARG A 651 4.46 21.78 5.65
C ARG A 651 4.33 22.62 6.93
N ARG A 652 3.84 23.87 6.83
CA ARG A 652 3.67 24.75 8.01
C ARG A 652 2.41 24.36 8.80
N ASN A 653 1.36 23.94 8.11
CA ASN A 653 0.12 23.45 8.67
C ASN A 653 -0.48 22.33 7.79
N PHE A 654 -1.33 21.46 8.36
CA PHE A 654 -2.10 20.47 7.60
C PHE A 654 -3.10 21.13 6.63
N ALA A 655 -3.60 22.32 7.01
CA ALA A 655 -4.42 23.18 6.16
C ALA A 655 -3.68 23.66 4.87
N ASP A 656 -2.34 23.64 4.82
CA ASP A 656 -1.57 24.04 3.63
C ASP A 656 -1.76 23.08 2.44
N ILE A 657 -2.27 21.87 2.67
CA ILE A 657 -2.46 20.82 1.66
C ILE A 657 -3.77 21.08 0.90
N ASN A 658 -3.77 20.85 -0.43
CA ASN A 658 -4.98 20.95 -1.25
C ASN A 658 -6.15 20.16 -0.64
N PRO A 659 -7.38 20.73 -0.56
CA PRO A 659 -8.51 20.10 0.14
C PRO A 659 -8.82 18.66 -0.30
N SER A 660 -8.75 18.36 -1.60
CA SER A 660 -9.02 17.00 -2.11
C SER A 660 -7.96 15.99 -1.66
N VAL A 661 -6.69 16.39 -1.61
CA VAL A 661 -5.59 15.56 -1.08
C VAL A 661 -5.66 15.46 0.45
N ARG A 662 -6.12 16.52 1.14
CA ARG A 662 -6.33 16.53 2.59
C ARG A 662 -7.43 15.54 3.00
N SER A 663 -8.60 15.62 2.35
CA SER A 663 -9.71 14.68 2.54
C SER A 663 -9.29 13.23 2.27
N GLN A 664 -8.49 12.99 1.24
CA GLN A 664 -7.89 11.68 0.97
C GLN A 664 -6.95 11.22 2.11
N VAL A 665 -6.15 12.11 2.70
CA VAL A 665 -5.28 11.79 3.86
C VAL A 665 -6.12 11.52 5.12
N GLU A 666 -7.11 12.35 5.40
CA GLU A 666 -8.04 12.19 6.53
C GLU A 666 -8.74 10.84 6.45
N TRP A 667 -9.34 10.51 5.30
CA TRP A 667 -10.01 9.22 5.07
C TRP A 667 -9.07 8.02 5.26
N ASN A 668 -7.89 8.04 4.66
CA ASN A 668 -6.95 6.92 4.76
C ASN A 668 -6.35 6.75 6.17
N ASP A 669 -6.19 7.82 6.94
CA ASP A 669 -5.81 7.76 8.36
C ASP A 669 -6.94 7.19 9.23
N ILE A 670 -8.19 7.60 9.03
CA ILE A 670 -9.37 7.06 9.71
C ILE A 670 -9.54 5.56 9.43
N ARG A 671 -9.44 5.13 8.16
CA ARG A 671 -9.54 3.70 7.79
C ARG A 671 -8.35 2.89 8.28
N SER A 672 -7.15 3.45 8.30
CA SER A 672 -5.99 2.88 8.98
C SER A 672 -6.25 2.66 10.48
N ALA A 673 -6.77 3.68 11.16
CA ALA A 673 -7.09 3.64 12.58
C ALA A 673 -8.20 2.62 12.89
N CYS A 674 -9.25 2.55 12.07
CA CYS A 674 -10.30 1.53 12.15
C CYS A 674 -9.77 0.09 11.94
N LYS A 675 -8.95 -0.14 10.92
CA LYS A 675 -8.30 -1.43 10.62
C LYS A 675 -7.40 -1.95 11.73
N THR A 676 -6.77 -1.04 12.50
CA THR A 676 -5.76 -1.34 13.52
C THR A 676 -6.24 -1.11 14.96
N MET A 677 -7.45 -0.56 15.14
CA MET A 677 -7.99 -0.03 16.40
C MET A 677 -7.02 0.93 17.12
N THR A 678 -6.31 1.78 16.37
CA THR A 678 -5.47 2.87 16.90
C THR A 678 -6.20 4.21 16.93
N LYS A 679 -5.58 5.25 17.50
CA LYS A 679 -6.03 6.63 17.36
C LYS A 679 -5.64 7.18 15.98
N PRO A 680 -6.49 7.98 15.30
CA PRO A 680 -6.08 8.76 14.13
C PRO A 680 -4.90 9.70 14.46
N ILE A 681 -4.09 10.02 13.46
CA ILE A 681 -2.85 10.79 13.60
C ILE A 681 -3.00 12.25 13.18
N PHE A 682 -3.89 12.55 12.22
CA PHE A 682 -4.11 13.90 11.72
C PHE A 682 -5.28 14.60 12.43
N PRO A 683 -5.24 15.94 12.61
CA PRO A 683 -6.39 16.71 13.05
C PRO A 683 -7.40 16.79 11.90
N PHE A 684 -8.65 16.45 12.18
CA PHE A 684 -9.73 16.53 11.19
C PHE A 684 -10.24 17.97 11.07
N ILE A 685 -10.51 18.45 9.85
CA ILE A 685 -11.13 19.76 9.61
C ILE A 685 -12.63 19.56 9.29
N ARG A 686 -13.48 19.67 10.31
CA ARG A 686 -14.95 19.68 10.15
C ARG A 686 -15.37 20.97 9.45
N TYR A 687 -16.25 20.87 8.46
CA TYR A 687 -16.83 22.02 7.78
C TYR A 687 -18.01 22.60 8.58
N THR A 688 -18.36 23.86 8.34
CA THR A 688 -19.54 24.49 8.96
C THR A 688 -20.79 24.15 8.15
N MET A 689 -21.87 23.72 8.81
CA MET A 689 -23.16 23.47 8.15
C MET A 689 -23.64 24.76 7.46
N PRO A 690 -23.97 24.74 6.15
CA PRO A 690 -24.46 25.92 5.44
C PRO A 690 -25.77 26.44 6.03
N SER A 691 -25.92 27.76 6.17
CA SER A 691 -27.08 28.38 6.84
C SER A 691 -28.43 28.15 6.16
N HIS A 692 -28.42 27.72 4.90
CA HIS A 692 -29.60 27.37 4.12
C HIS A 692 -29.88 25.85 4.09
N THR A 693 -29.18 25.05 4.91
CA THR A 693 -29.38 23.61 5.00
C THR A 693 -30.86 23.29 5.33
N PRO A 694 -31.55 22.45 4.54
CA PRO A 694 -32.96 22.12 4.75
C PRO A 694 -33.24 21.49 6.13
N ARG A 695 -34.41 21.75 6.70
CA ARG A 695 -34.80 21.21 8.02
C ARG A 695 -35.05 19.70 7.97
N GLU A 696 -35.33 19.17 6.80
CA GLU A 696 -35.62 17.77 6.50
C GLU A 696 -34.46 16.83 6.85
N VAL A 697 -33.23 17.36 6.98
CA VAL A 697 -32.04 16.63 7.45
C VAL A 697 -31.64 16.98 8.89
N SER A 698 -32.44 17.76 9.62
CA SER A 698 -32.24 18.03 11.06
C SER A 698 -32.66 16.83 11.91
N VAL A 699 -31.90 16.59 12.99
CA VAL A 699 -32.19 15.58 14.03
C VAL A 699 -33.59 15.72 14.64
N GLU A 700 -34.15 16.93 14.65
CA GLU A 700 -35.53 17.21 15.08
C GLU A 700 -36.57 16.44 14.23
N ASN A 701 -36.30 16.26 12.93
CA ASN A 701 -37.18 15.59 11.98
C ASN A 701 -36.83 14.11 11.77
N ALA A 702 -36.00 13.52 12.65
CA ALA A 702 -35.59 12.13 12.55
C ALA A 702 -36.69 11.09 12.83
N GLY A 703 -37.81 11.50 13.43
CA GLY A 703 -38.86 10.58 13.89
C GLY A 703 -38.29 9.49 14.82
N ASN A 704 -38.59 8.23 14.51
CA ASN A 704 -38.08 7.07 15.26
C ASN A 704 -36.55 6.92 15.21
N LEU A 705 -35.88 7.36 14.14
CA LEU A 705 -34.47 7.03 13.89
C LEU A 705 -33.58 7.45 15.07
N ALA A 706 -32.88 6.49 15.67
CA ALA A 706 -32.05 6.69 16.86
C ALA A 706 -32.76 7.42 18.03
N SER A 707 -34.09 7.39 18.12
CA SER A 707 -34.85 8.05 19.18
C SER A 707 -34.50 7.51 20.57
N THR A 708 -34.38 6.18 20.70
CA THR A 708 -34.00 5.51 21.96
C THR A 708 -32.55 5.83 22.34
N LEU A 709 -31.64 5.92 21.37
CA LEU A 709 -30.26 6.35 21.63
C LEU A 709 -30.20 7.82 22.10
N ARG A 710 -31.00 8.70 21.49
CA ARG A 710 -31.10 10.12 21.90
C ARG A 710 -31.83 10.31 23.24
N LEU A 711 -32.68 9.36 23.66
CA LEU A 711 -33.22 9.31 25.03
C LEU A 711 -32.16 8.84 26.03
N LEU A 712 -31.41 7.78 25.74
CA LEU A 712 -30.29 7.31 26.57
C LEU A 712 -29.20 8.41 26.72
N ALA A 713 -28.95 9.20 25.69
CA ALA A 713 -28.04 10.34 25.69
C ALA A 713 -28.42 11.46 26.68
N ARG A 714 -29.66 11.50 27.18
CA ARG A 714 -30.12 12.44 28.22
C ARG A 714 -29.83 11.96 29.64
N ILE A 715 -29.51 10.67 29.83
CA ILE A 715 -29.24 10.10 31.15
C ILE A 715 -27.80 10.43 31.55
N PRO A 716 -27.55 11.19 32.64
CA PRO A 716 -26.21 11.62 33.01
C PRO A 716 -25.26 10.44 33.23
N GLY A 717 -24.14 10.43 32.51
CA GLY A 717 -23.10 9.40 32.63
C GLY A 717 -23.30 8.14 31.79
N VAL A 718 -24.39 8.01 31.00
CA VAL A 718 -24.55 6.90 30.05
C VAL A 718 -23.70 7.13 28.79
N PHE A 719 -23.74 8.33 28.22
CA PHE A 719 -22.85 8.79 27.14
C PHE A 719 -22.19 10.12 27.52
N GLY A 720 -20.93 10.30 27.11
CA GLY A 720 -20.26 11.60 27.16
C GLY A 720 -20.71 12.54 26.05
N VAL A 721 -20.56 13.85 26.27
CA VAL A 721 -21.04 14.94 25.38
C VAL A 721 -20.69 14.72 23.90
N GLU A 722 -19.45 14.32 23.61
CA GLU A 722 -19.01 14.10 22.22
C GLU A 722 -19.65 12.87 21.57
N MET A 723 -19.96 11.82 22.34
CA MET A 723 -20.69 10.66 21.82
C MET A 723 -22.16 11.01 21.57
N SER A 724 -22.80 11.79 22.45
CA SER A 724 -24.16 12.31 22.22
C SER A 724 -24.23 13.16 20.94
N ARG A 725 -23.27 14.09 20.73
CA ARG A 725 -23.15 14.84 19.47
C ARG A 725 -22.94 13.91 18.27
N THR A 726 -22.09 12.89 18.40
CA THR A 726 -21.82 11.93 17.31
C THR A 726 -23.07 11.12 16.93
N ILE A 727 -23.97 10.82 17.88
CA ILE A 727 -25.28 10.20 17.60
C ILE A 727 -26.19 11.18 16.84
N ASP A 728 -26.23 12.44 17.23
CA ASP A 728 -27.02 13.47 16.55
C ASP A 728 -26.47 13.74 15.12
N ASP A 729 -25.16 13.94 14.97
CA ASP A 729 -24.46 14.11 13.69
C ASP A 729 -24.73 12.90 12.75
N LEU A 730 -24.58 11.67 13.25
CA LEU A 730 -24.89 10.44 12.51
C LEU A 730 -26.38 10.33 12.14
N THR A 731 -27.29 10.88 12.96
CA THR A 731 -28.73 10.90 12.67
C THR A 731 -29.03 11.84 11.49
N SER A 732 -28.53 13.08 11.52
CA SER A 732 -28.65 14.03 10.41
C SER A 732 -28.02 13.51 9.11
N LEU A 733 -26.83 12.92 9.22
CA LEU A 733 -26.13 12.27 8.12
C LEU A 733 -26.93 11.10 7.51
N THR A 734 -27.61 10.32 8.34
CA THR A 734 -28.48 9.22 7.88
C THR A 734 -29.71 9.77 7.15
N LEU A 735 -30.38 10.81 7.68
CA LEU A 735 -31.53 11.44 7.01
C LEU A 735 -31.16 12.00 5.62
N TYR A 736 -30.02 12.69 5.53
CA TYR A 736 -29.47 13.14 4.25
C TYR A 736 -29.26 11.95 3.30
N ALA A 737 -28.63 10.88 3.78
CA ALA A 737 -28.39 9.67 3.00
C ALA A 737 -29.67 8.94 2.58
N GLU A 738 -30.78 9.07 3.33
CA GLU A 738 -32.09 8.57 2.92
C GLU A 738 -32.64 9.40 1.76
N ILE A 739 -32.80 10.72 1.92
CA ILE A 739 -33.35 11.63 0.91
C ILE A 739 -32.56 11.54 -0.40
N PHE A 740 -31.22 11.57 -0.33
CA PHE A 740 -30.35 11.59 -1.50
C PHE A 740 -30.54 10.38 -2.44
N LYS A 741 -30.73 9.17 -1.88
CA LYS A 741 -30.88 7.94 -2.69
C LYS A 741 -32.34 7.57 -2.97
N LEU A 742 -33.28 7.85 -2.04
CA LEU A 742 -34.69 7.49 -2.19
C LEU A 742 -35.49 8.50 -3.02
N GLN A 743 -35.12 9.78 -2.95
CA GLN A 743 -35.83 10.87 -3.63
C GLN A 743 -34.84 11.76 -4.42
N PRO A 744 -34.19 11.23 -5.47
CA PRO A 744 -33.14 11.93 -6.22
C PRO A 744 -33.62 13.22 -6.93
N GLU A 745 -34.94 13.38 -7.11
CA GLU A 745 -35.58 14.64 -7.53
C GLU A 745 -35.72 15.66 -6.41
N LEU A 746 -36.09 15.24 -5.19
CA LEU A 746 -36.19 16.15 -4.04
C LEU A 746 -34.78 16.60 -3.63
N ALA A 747 -33.83 15.66 -3.58
CA ALA A 747 -32.41 15.95 -3.38
C ALA A 747 -31.87 16.96 -4.40
N ALA A 748 -32.34 16.93 -5.66
CA ALA A 748 -31.97 17.90 -6.70
C ALA A 748 -32.49 19.34 -6.45
N ARG A 749 -33.45 19.50 -5.55
CA ARG A 749 -34.10 20.78 -5.22
C ARG A 749 -33.72 21.29 -3.83
N LEU A 750 -33.38 20.37 -2.92
CA LEU A 750 -33.00 20.65 -1.53
C LEU A 750 -31.49 20.84 -1.33
N PHE A 751 -30.64 20.17 -2.12
CA PHE A 751 -29.19 20.13 -1.89
C PHE A 751 -28.41 20.67 -3.09
N ASP A 752 -27.42 21.52 -2.81
CA ASP A 752 -26.50 22.12 -3.76
C ASP A 752 -25.05 21.62 -3.53
N GLU A 753 -24.08 22.17 -4.27
CA GLU A 753 -22.66 21.76 -4.14
C GLU A 753 -22.09 22.06 -2.73
N GLU A 754 -22.59 23.06 -2.01
CA GLU A 754 -22.09 23.41 -0.67
C GLU A 754 -22.64 22.46 0.41
N ILE A 755 -23.93 22.13 0.33
CA ILE A 755 -24.56 21.13 1.20
C ILE A 755 -24.00 19.73 0.89
N GLU A 756 -23.78 19.39 -0.38
CA GLU A 756 -23.07 18.15 -0.75
C GLU A 756 -21.64 18.13 -0.18
N GLU A 757 -20.86 19.19 -0.33
CA GLU A 757 -19.48 19.26 0.17
C GLU A 757 -19.43 19.19 1.71
N TYR A 758 -20.40 19.78 2.43
CA TYR A 758 -20.59 19.59 3.87
C TYR A 758 -20.91 18.13 4.23
N PHE A 759 -21.96 17.52 3.68
CA PHE A 759 -22.34 16.15 4.10
C PHE A 759 -21.31 15.08 3.68
N ASN A 760 -20.52 15.29 2.63
CA ASN A 760 -19.37 14.41 2.33
C ASN A 760 -18.22 14.58 3.34
N ASN A 761 -18.01 15.78 3.92
CA ASN A 761 -17.07 15.98 5.03
C ASN A 761 -17.59 15.29 6.32
N GLU A 762 -18.89 15.39 6.60
CA GLU A 762 -19.55 14.79 7.77
C GLU A 762 -19.46 13.26 7.82
N VAL A 763 -19.48 12.57 6.68
CA VAL A 763 -19.22 11.11 6.61
C VAL A 763 -17.86 10.76 7.23
N LEU A 764 -16.82 11.54 6.91
CA LEU A 764 -15.48 11.31 7.44
C LEU A 764 -15.34 11.82 8.88
N TYR A 765 -15.97 12.94 9.22
CA TYR A 765 -16.00 13.45 10.60
C TYR A 765 -16.67 12.48 11.57
N THR A 766 -17.80 11.88 11.17
CA THR A 766 -18.55 10.93 12.00
C THR A 766 -17.75 9.64 12.23
N GLU A 767 -17.10 9.10 11.20
CA GLU A 767 -16.19 7.96 11.37
C GLU A 767 -14.96 8.32 12.23
N TYR A 768 -14.40 9.53 12.05
CA TYR A 768 -13.31 10.04 12.88
C TYR A 768 -13.70 10.10 14.37
N CYS A 769 -14.87 10.66 14.71
CA CYS A 769 -15.35 10.74 16.09
C CYS A 769 -15.57 9.35 16.70
N LEU A 770 -16.22 8.43 15.98
CA LEU A 770 -16.47 7.07 16.45
C LEU A 770 -15.18 6.26 16.70
N VAL A 771 -14.10 6.53 15.94
CA VAL A 771 -12.78 5.90 16.16
C VAL A 771 -11.93 6.63 17.21
N ASN A 772 -12.04 7.96 17.30
CA ASN A 772 -11.24 8.79 18.20
C ASN A 772 -11.78 8.86 19.64
N ASP A 773 -13.09 8.82 19.86
CA ASP A 773 -13.71 8.88 21.20
C ASP A 773 -13.19 7.80 22.16
N ARG A 774 -12.80 6.64 21.61
CA ARG A 774 -12.13 5.55 22.32
C ARG A 774 -10.86 5.96 23.10
N TRP A 775 -10.33 7.16 22.86
CA TRP A 775 -9.10 7.69 23.46
C TRP A 775 -9.38 8.95 24.30
N ILE A 776 -9.23 8.80 25.62
CA ILE A 776 -9.34 9.91 26.57
C ILE A 776 -8.12 10.82 26.42
N THR A 777 -8.33 11.99 25.81
CA THR A 777 -7.40 13.12 25.89
C THR A 777 -7.54 13.80 27.25
N THR A 778 -6.67 13.47 28.19
CA THR A 778 -6.53 14.21 29.45
C THR A 778 -6.13 15.66 29.15
N PRO A 779 -6.83 16.69 29.68
CA PRO A 779 -6.38 18.06 29.57
C PRO A 779 -4.99 18.25 30.21
N LEU A 780 -4.13 19.06 29.60
CA LEU A 780 -2.93 19.54 30.29
C LEU A 780 -3.34 20.55 31.36
N ASN A 781 -3.41 20.09 32.61
CA ASN A 781 -3.43 21.01 33.75
C ASN A 781 -2.09 21.76 33.80
N ASN A 782 -2.14 23.09 33.67
CA ASN A 782 -0.96 23.96 33.50
C ASN A 782 -0.09 24.05 34.77
N THR A 783 0.78 23.06 35.00
CA THR A 783 1.91 23.14 35.94
C THR A 783 3.17 22.43 35.41
N ASP A 784 3.06 21.20 34.89
CA ASP A 784 4.23 20.35 34.57
C ASP A 784 4.56 20.25 33.07
N ASN A 785 5.34 21.21 32.58
CA ASN A 785 5.82 21.35 31.20
C ASN A 785 6.83 20.26 30.71
N ASN A 786 6.76 19.01 31.18
CA ASN A 786 7.71 17.96 30.75
C ASN A 786 7.20 16.50 30.71
N THR A 787 5.89 16.25 30.82
CA THR A 787 5.33 14.90 30.57
C THR A 787 4.09 14.94 29.69
N THR A 788 4.22 14.45 28.45
CA THR A 788 3.06 14.00 27.67
C THR A 788 2.47 12.76 28.35
N SER A 789 1.33 12.91 29.02
CA SER A 789 0.55 11.77 29.50
C SER A 789 0.15 10.90 28.30
N PRO A 790 0.28 9.56 28.37
CA PRO A 790 -0.24 8.69 27.32
C PRO A 790 -1.77 8.79 27.27
N ASP A 791 -2.33 8.84 26.06
CA ASP A 791 -3.78 8.72 25.85
C ASP A 791 -4.30 7.45 26.55
N ARG A 792 -5.30 7.60 27.41
CA ARG A 792 -5.91 6.46 28.13
C ARG A 792 -7.08 5.93 27.31
N LEU A 793 -7.16 4.62 27.11
CA LEU A 793 -8.32 4.00 26.46
C LEU A 793 -9.59 4.16 27.32
N ARG A 794 -10.71 4.50 26.68
CA ARG A 794 -12.04 4.20 27.23
C ARG A 794 -12.28 2.69 27.16
N GLY A 795 -13.05 2.14 28.11
CA GLY A 795 -13.48 0.75 28.05
C GLY A 795 -14.48 0.53 26.91
N ASP A 796 -14.19 -0.39 26.00
CA ASP A 796 -15.14 -0.82 24.96
C ASP A 796 -16.29 -1.66 25.55
N ASP A 797 -16.08 -2.24 26.72
CA ASP A 797 -17.00 -3.02 27.55
C ASP A 797 -18.10 -2.20 28.28
N THR A 798 -18.07 -0.88 28.11
CA THR A 798 -19.12 0.04 28.61
C THR A 798 -20.30 0.14 27.64
N ILE A 799 -21.45 0.63 28.10
CA ILE A 799 -22.62 0.93 27.24
C ILE A 799 -22.23 1.90 26.12
N GLU A 800 -21.53 2.99 26.46
CA GLU A 800 -20.95 3.93 25.49
C GLU A 800 -20.01 3.23 24.48
N GLY A 801 -19.12 2.36 24.96
CA GLY A 801 -18.18 1.61 24.13
C GLY A 801 -18.84 0.67 23.13
N ALA A 802 -19.83 -0.10 23.57
CA ALA A 802 -20.60 -1.00 22.71
C ALA A 802 -21.44 -0.22 21.68
N VAL A 803 -22.12 0.86 22.10
CA VAL A 803 -22.89 1.72 21.19
C VAL A 803 -21.99 2.42 20.17
N ARG A 804 -20.80 2.89 20.57
CA ARG A 804 -19.77 3.46 19.68
C ARG A 804 -19.33 2.44 18.61
N LEU A 805 -19.05 1.20 19.01
CA LEU A 805 -18.66 0.14 18.09
C LEU A 805 -19.80 -0.26 17.13
N ALA A 806 -21.03 -0.39 17.62
CA ALA A 806 -22.18 -0.68 16.77
C ALA A 806 -22.50 0.48 15.80
N SER A 807 -22.40 1.74 16.25
CA SER A 807 -22.56 2.91 15.39
C SER A 807 -21.46 2.99 14.31
N LEU A 808 -20.23 2.61 14.65
CA LEU A 808 -19.13 2.51 13.68
C LEU A 808 -19.37 1.41 12.63
N LEU A 809 -19.93 0.27 13.03
CA LEU A 809 -20.33 -0.79 12.09
C LEU A 809 -21.48 -0.32 11.20
N PHE A 810 -22.55 0.24 11.77
CA PHE A 810 -23.68 0.82 11.03
C PHE A 810 -23.22 1.85 9.99
N HIS A 811 -22.41 2.83 10.41
CA HIS A 811 -21.86 3.84 9.50
C HIS A 811 -21.14 3.20 8.31
N ASN A 812 -20.35 2.16 8.57
CA ASN A 812 -19.53 1.50 7.58
C ASN A 812 -20.27 0.50 6.68
N THR A 813 -21.47 0.04 7.06
CA THR A 813 -22.34 -0.79 6.19
C THR A 813 -23.43 0.01 5.47
N THR A 814 -23.87 1.14 6.04
CA THR A 814 -25.12 1.83 5.62
C THR A 814 -24.87 3.20 4.97
N ILE A 815 -23.97 4.00 5.54
CA ILE A 815 -23.66 5.34 5.03
C ILE A 815 -22.65 5.30 3.88
N TRP A 816 -21.78 4.30 3.86
CA TRP A 816 -20.90 3.96 2.74
C TRP A 816 -21.51 2.85 1.84
N PRO A 817 -22.43 3.15 0.90
CA PRO A 817 -23.07 2.14 0.05
C PRO A 817 -22.10 1.43 -0.90
N PHE A 818 -20.88 1.95 -1.04
CA PHE A 818 -19.81 1.36 -1.86
C PHE A 818 -19.41 -0.05 -1.41
N TYR A 819 -19.69 -0.40 -0.15
CA TYR A 819 -18.95 -1.43 0.58
C TYR A 819 -19.73 -2.53 1.32
N PRO A 820 -20.82 -3.10 0.76
CA PRO A 820 -21.44 -4.31 1.32
C PRO A 820 -20.48 -5.52 1.37
N ALA A 821 -19.42 -5.52 0.56
CA ALA A 821 -18.40 -6.58 0.50
C ALA A 821 -17.20 -6.38 1.45
N ILE A 822 -17.15 -5.32 2.28
CA ILE A 822 -15.93 -4.90 3.02
C ILE A 822 -15.97 -5.11 4.54
N ALA A 823 -17.09 -5.58 5.11
CA ALA A 823 -17.11 -6.12 6.48
C ALA A 823 -15.98 -7.17 6.77
N PRO A 824 -15.56 -8.05 5.83
CA PRO A 824 -14.39 -8.92 6.00
C PRO A 824 -13.06 -8.19 6.22
N LEU A 825 -12.91 -6.93 5.77
CA LEU A 825 -11.64 -6.20 5.83
C LEU A 825 -11.44 -5.46 7.16
N PHE A 826 -12.53 -5.13 7.87
CA PHE A 826 -12.52 -4.53 9.21
C PHE A 826 -13.10 -5.49 10.27
N PRO A 827 -12.52 -6.71 10.46
CA PRO A 827 -13.06 -7.66 11.43
C PRO A 827 -12.75 -7.25 12.87
N VAL A 828 -11.76 -6.37 13.10
CA VAL A 828 -11.32 -5.99 14.45
C VAL A 828 -12.39 -5.21 15.23
N PRO A 829 -13.08 -4.20 14.67
CA PRO A 829 -14.29 -3.63 15.28
C PRO A 829 -15.37 -4.67 15.66
N ILE A 830 -15.59 -5.68 14.81
CA ILE A 830 -16.58 -6.75 15.06
C ILE A 830 -16.14 -7.63 16.25
N PHE A 831 -14.87 -8.04 16.30
CA PHE A 831 -14.30 -8.78 17.44
C PHE A 831 -14.26 -7.95 18.73
N CYS A 832 -14.08 -6.62 18.63
CA CYS A 832 -14.16 -5.71 19.77
C CYS A 832 -15.60 -5.64 20.32
N LEU A 833 -16.60 -5.55 19.44
CA LEU A 833 -18.02 -5.58 19.85
C LEU A 833 -18.40 -6.93 20.46
N GLU A 834 -17.97 -8.05 19.86
CA GLU A 834 -18.13 -9.38 20.45
C GLU A 834 -17.53 -9.45 21.86
N THR A 835 -16.29 -8.98 22.04
CA THR A 835 -15.61 -8.99 23.35
C THR A 835 -16.31 -8.10 24.37
N ALA A 836 -16.73 -6.90 23.97
CA ALA A 836 -17.46 -5.95 24.80
C ALA A 836 -18.80 -6.52 25.28
N LEU A 837 -19.58 -7.12 24.38
CA LEU A 837 -20.86 -7.72 24.70
C LEU A 837 -20.70 -8.98 25.55
N ARG A 838 -19.71 -9.86 25.28
CA ARG A 838 -19.40 -11.01 26.16
C ARG A 838 -19.18 -10.57 27.61
N ASN A 839 -18.39 -9.51 27.81
CA ASN A 839 -18.11 -8.97 29.14
C ASN A 839 -19.36 -8.32 29.77
N GLY A 840 -20.07 -7.46 29.04
CA GLY A 840 -21.24 -6.74 29.55
C GLY A 840 -22.46 -7.65 29.83
N ILE A 841 -22.65 -8.72 29.04
CA ILE A 841 -23.66 -9.75 29.33
C ILE A 841 -23.29 -10.49 30.62
N ALA A 842 -22.03 -10.92 30.77
CA ALA A 842 -21.55 -11.61 31.98
C ALA A 842 -21.59 -10.73 33.24
N ALA A 843 -21.49 -9.40 33.09
CA ALA A 843 -21.60 -8.41 34.16
C ALA A 843 -23.05 -7.97 34.47
N GLY A 844 -24.05 -8.40 33.69
CA GLY A 844 -25.45 -7.96 33.85
C GLY A 844 -25.73 -6.53 33.37
N THR A 845 -24.81 -5.90 32.64
CA THR A 845 -24.89 -4.50 32.17
C THR A 845 -26.15 -4.20 31.37
N TYR A 846 -26.71 -5.20 30.68
CA TYR A 846 -27.85 -5.06 29.78
C TYR A 846 -29.20 -5.51 30.37
N THR A 847 -29.25 -5.93 31.63
CA THR A 847 -30.48 -6.47 32.27
C THR A 847 -31.67 -5.52 32.21
N TYR A 848 -31.44 -4.21 32.26
CA TYR A 848 -32.46 -3.17 32.18
C TYR A 848 -32.55 -2.49 30.79
N LEU A 849 -31.81 -2.98 29.80
CA LEU A 849 -31.73 -2.42 28.44
C LEU A 849 -31.77 -3.55 27.38
N PRO A 850 -32.81 -4.41 27.37
CA PRO A 850 -32.86 -5.57 26.47
C PRO A 850 -32.99 -5.16 25.00
N ASP A 851 -33.75 -4.11 24.70
CA ASP A 851 -33.89 -3.55 23.35
C ASP A 851 -32.54 -3.11 22.76
N LEU A 852 -31.69 -2.51 23.60
CA LEU A 852 -30.35 -2.08 23.22
C LEU A 852 -29.46 -3.29 22.95
N LEU A 853 -29.52 -4.33 23.79
CA LEU A 853 -28.77 -5.57 23.59
C LEU A 853 -29.19 -6.26 22.27
N ILE A 854 -30.49 -6.27 21.97
CA ILE A 854 -31.03 -6.79 20.70
C ILE A 854 -30.45 -6.02 19.51
N TRP A 855 -30.43 -4.68 19.53
CA TRP A 855 -29.81 -3.89 18.46
C TRP A 855 -28.29 -4.12 18.35
N LEU A 856 -27.55 -4.13 19.46
CA LEU A 856 -26.10 -4.37 19.47
C LEU A 856 -25.74 -5.75 18.90
N LEU A 857 -26.50 -6.79 19.25
CA LEU A 857 -26.32 -8.14 18.73
C LEU A 857 -26.75 -8.27 17.27
N PHE A 858 -27.83 -7.59 16.86
CA PHE A 858 -28.28 -7.54 15.47
C PHE A 858 -27.24 -6.89 14.54
N ILE A 859 -26.69 -5.72 14.91
CA ILE A 859 -25.64 -5.05 14.13
C ILE A 859 -24.40 -5.94 14.03
N GLY A 860 -24.02 -6.63 15.11
CA GLY A 860 -22.94 -7.61 15.10
C GLY A 860 -23.20 -8.83 14.20
N ALA A 861 -24.42 -9.36 14.18
CA ALA A 861 -24.83 -10.49 13.31
C ALA A 861 -24.87 -10.10 11.82
N SER A 862 -25.25 -8.87 11.50
CA SER A 862 -25.29 -8.33 10.14
C SER A 862 -23.88 -7.98 9.64
N ALA A 863 -23.07 -7.26 10.42
CA ALA A 863 -21.66 -7.01 10.07
C ALA A 863 -20.84 -8.32 10.03
N GLY A 864 -21.15 -9.28 10.89
CA GLY A 864 -20.50 -10.59 10.97
C GLY A 864 -20.80 -11.53 9.81
N LYS A 865 -21.56 -11.14 8.76
CA LYS A 865 -22.06 -12.03 7.69
C LYS A 865 -21.02 -12.98 7.06
N TYR A 866 -19.76 -12.52 6.98
CA TYR A 866 -18.63 -13.26 6.40
C TYR A 866 -17.66 -13.86 7.44
N LEU A 867 -18.00 -13.85 8.73
CA LEU A 867 -17.19 -14.36 9.85
C LEU A 867 -17.98 -15.45 10.61
N PRO A 868 -18.10 -16.68 10.09
CA PRO A 868 -19.11 -17.65 10.54
C PRO A 868 -19.11 -17.93 12.05
N THR A 869 -17.94 -18.05 12.67
CA THR A 869 -17.80 -18.30 14.12
C THR A 869 -18.35 -17.16 14.97
N THR A 870 -17.95 -15.93 14.67
CA THR A 870 -18.43 -14.71 15.36
C THR A 870 -19.90 -14.46 15.06
N ARG A 871 -20.35 -14.65 13.82
CA ARG A 871 -21.77 -14.57 13.46
C ARG A 871 -22.63 -15.56 14.25
N GLY A 872 -22.19 -16.82 14.34
CA GLY A 872 -22.88 -17.86 15.09
C GLY A 872 -23.01 -17.52 16.57
N TRP A 873 -22.01 -16.87 17.16
CA TRP A 873 -22.12 -16.35 18.53
C TRP A 873 -23.13 -15.21 18.65
N PHE A 874 -23.06 -14.18 17.78
CA PHE A 874 -24.04 -13.08 17.77
C PHE A 874 -25.48 -13.60 17.62
N MET A 875 -25.72 -14.54 16.71
CA MET A 875 -27.02 -15.19 16.52
C MET A 875 -27.49 -15.97 17.76
N SER A 876 -26.58 -16.70 18.41
CA SER A 876 -26.91 -17.49 19.61
C SER A 876 -27.31 -16.61 20.80
N GLU A 877 -26.58 -15.51 21.06
CA GLU A 877 -26.99 -14.58 22.12
C GLU A 877 -28.23 -13.76 21.73
N LEU A 878 -28.40 -13.41 20.44
CA LEU A 878 -29.59 -12.69 19.97
C LEU A 878 -30.87 -13.50 20.21
N SER A 879 -30.83 -14.82 19.99
CA SER A 879 -31.93 -15.74 20.30
C SER A 879 -32.30 -15.68 21.78
N LYS A 880 -31.30 -15.81 22.67
CA LYS A 880 -31.46 -15.70 24.12
C LYS A 880 -31.99 -14.32 24.56
N ALA A 881 -31.53 -13.24 23.93
CA ALA A 881 -31.97 -11.88 24.25
C ALA A 881 -33.45 -11.67 23.89
N VAL A 882 -33.89 -12.15 22.72
CA VAL A 882 -35.31 -12.08 22.31
C VAL A 882 -36.19 -13.00 23.17
N ASP A 883 -35.70 -14.16 23.62
CA ASP A 883 -36.44 -15.00 24.57
C ASP A 883 -36.52 -14.37 25.97
N ALA A 884 -35.43 -13.77 26.48
CA ALA A 884 -35.42 -13.05 27.75
C ALA A 884 -36.38 -11.85 27.74
N TYR A 885 -36.41 -11.10 26.63
CA TYR A 885 -37.35 -10.00 26.41
C TYR A 885 -38.80 -10.51 26.48
N ASN A 886 -39.15 -11.54 25.71
CA ASN A 886 -40.51 -12.11 25.71
C ASN A 886 -40.92 -12.72 27.07
N ASN A 887 -39.99 -13.30 27.83
CA ASN A 887 -40.24 -13.82 29.18
C ASN A 887 -40.46 -12.69 30.21
N THR A 888 -39.81 -11.55 30.02
CA THR A 888 -40.02 -10.35 30.84
C THR A 888 -41.40 -9.74 30.55
N SER A 889 -41.75 -9.56 29.28
CA SER A 889 -43.04 -8.98 28.88
C SER A 889 -44.26 -9.88 29.14
N SER A 890 -44.07 -11.18 29.37
CA SER A 890 -45.17 -12.10 29.71
C SER A 890 -45.39 -12.29 31.21
N SER A 891 -44.37 -12.08 32.04
CA SER A 891 -44.46 -12.22 33.50
C SER A 891 -45.13 -11.02 34.19
N SER A 892 -45.14 -9.83 33.56
CA SER A 892 -45.90 -8.65 34.03
C SER A 892 -47.42 -8.83 34.04
N THR A 893 -47.95 -9.84 33.35
CA THR A 893 -49.40 -10.11 33.23
C THR A 893 -50.00 -10.82 34.46
N THR A 894 -49.18 -11.26 35.43
CA THR A 894 -49.65 -12.06 36.58
C THR A 894 -49.00 -11.67 37.91
N THR A 895 -49.72 -10.87 38.69
CA THR A 895 -49.67 -10.78 40.16
C THR A 895 -48.29 -10.54 40.84
N ALA A 896 -47.89 -9.27 40.97
CA ALA A 896 -47.15 -8.81 42.17
C ALA A 896 -47.36 -7.32 42.45
N THR A 897 -47.46 -6.95 43.72
CA THR A 897 -47.65 -5.56 44.19
C THR A 897 -46.36 -4.76 44.26
N LYS A 898 -46.44 -3.48 43.85
CA LYS A 898 -45.72 -2.31 44.40
C LYS A 898 -44.29 -2.52 44.94
N ASN A 899 -43.30 -1.99 44.24
CA ASN A 899 -42.63 -0.74 44.66
C ASN A 899 -41.59 -0.26 43.64
N ASN A 900 -41.29 1.04 43.72
CA ASN A 900 -40.19 1.77 43.04
C ASN A 900 -40.14 1.70 41.51
N ASP A 901 -40.60 2.78 40.89
CA ASP A 901 -39.69 3.59 40.08
C ASP A 901 -39.96 5.08 40.35
N PHE A 902 -38.92 5.91 40.23
CA PHE A 902 -38.96 7.36 40.53
C PHE A 902 -38.69 8.18 39.27
N TYR A 903 -39.65 9.00 38.85
CA TYR A 903 -39.40 10.33 38.27
C TYR A 903 -40.60 11.25 38.54
N ILE A 904 -40.36 12.55 38.60
CA ILE A 904 -41.37 13.60 38.82
C ILE A 904 -41.24 14.61 37.68
N ASP A 905 -42.36 14.98 37.08
CA ASP A 905 -42.55 16.34 36.58
C ASP A 905 -44.02 16.78 36.75
N ASN A 906 -44.29 18.07 36.59
CA ASN A 906 -45.45 18.76 37.11
C ASN A 906 -46.54 18.93 36.06
N ASN A 907 -47.43 17.93 35.90
CA ASN A 907 -48.85 18.14 35.59
C ASN A 907 -49.65 16.86 35.88
N ASN A 908 -50.83 17.01 36.49
CA ASN A 908 -51.64 15.88 36.98
C ASN A 908 -52.51 15.25 35.86
N GLU A 909 -51.94 14.39 35.03
CA GLU A 909 -52.70 13.40 34.27
C GLU A 909 -51.85 12.14 34.02
N TYR A 910 -52.30 11.00 34.55
CA TYR A 910 -51.56 9.72 34.54
C TYR A 910 -52.10 8.78 33.46
N GLU A 911 -51.54 8.81 32.26
CA GLU A 911 -51.69 7.69 31.32
C GLU A 911 -50.65 6.60 31.60
N ILE A 912 -51.12 5.36 31.74
CA ILE A 912 -50.26 4.20 31.89
C ILE A 912 -49.74 3.83 30.50
N GLY A 913 -48.44 4.04 30.27
CA GLY A 913 -47.79 3.63 29.02
C GLY A 913 -48.00 2.13 28.75
N PRO A 914 -48.22 1.72 27.48
CA PRO A 914 -48.56 0.34 27.15
C PRO A 914 -47.42 -0.62 27.53
N SER A 915 -47.80 -1.83 27.97
CA SER A 915 -46.88 -2.95 28.19
C SER A 915 -45.97 -3.18 26.98
N GLN A 916 -44.67 -3.43 27.20
CA GLN A 916 -43.73 -3.70 26.11
C GLN A 916 -44.28 -4.82 25.20
N PRO A 917 -44.42 -4.57 23.88
CA PRO A 917 -45.03 -5.53 22.97
C PRO A 917 -44.14 -6.77 22.84
N LEU A 918 -44.74 -7.96 22.88
CA LEU A 918 -44.03 -9.22 22.64
C LEU A 918 -43.46 -9.25 21.22
N LEU A 919 -42.20 -9.67 21.10
CA LEU A 919 -41.54 -9.95 19.82
C LEU A 919 -42.09 -11.25 19.23
N GLY A 920 -43.26 -11.15 18.59
CA GLY A 920 -43.98 -12.25 17.96
C GLY A 920 -43.81 -12.31 16.44
N SER A 921 -43.51 -11.19 15.79
CA SER A 921 -43.36 -11.06 14.34
C SER A 921 -42.12 -10.26 13.94
N VAL A 922 -41.73 -10.39 12.67
CA VAL A 922 -40.60 -9.64 12.08
C VAL A 922 -40.82 -8.12 12.12
N ASN A 923 -42.09 -7.67 12.16
CA ASN A 923 -42.43 -6.25 12.26
C ASN A 923 -42.15 -5.73 13.67
N ASP A 924 -42.52 -6.47 14.72
CA ASP A 924 -42.24 -6.07 16.11
C ASP A 924 -40.73 -5.96 16.35
N PHE A 925 -39.96 -6.90 15.79
CA PHE A 925 -38.49 -6.90 15.83
C PHE A 925 -37.89 -5.70 15.09
N ARG A 926 -38.40 -5.39 13.90
CA ARG A 926 -38.03 -4.21 13.13
C ARG A 926 -38.40 -2.91 13.84
N ASP A 927 -39.54 -2.84 14.52
CA ASP A 927 -40.00 -1.65 15.24
C ASP A 927 -39.11 -1.37 16.46
N VAL A 928 -38.70 -2.41 17.21
CA VAL A 928 -37.65 -2.30 18.25
C VAL A 928 -36.35 -1.76 17.67
N LEU A 929 -35.87 -2.32 16.54
CA LEU A 929 -34.66 -1.82 15.87
C LEU A 929 -34.81 -0.38 15.36
N SER A 930 -36.03 0.07 15.00
CA SER A 930 -36.27 1.41 14.44
C SER A 930 -35.98 2.57 15.39
N GLY A 931 -36.01 2.34 16.71
CA GLY A 931 -35.61 3.31 17.74
C GLY A 931 -34.10 3.51 17.86
N TYR A 932 -33.31 2.70 17.14
CA TYR A 932 -31.86 2.76 17.08
C TYR A 932 -31.41 3.15 15.65
N PHE A 933 -30.15 2.92 15.30
CA PHE A 933 -29.71 3.03 13.92
C PHE A 933 -30.10 1.77 13.13
N TYR A 934 -31.27 1.83 12.50
CA TYR A 934 -31.81 0.84 11.57
C TYR A 934 -32.37 1.54 10.33
N VAL A 935 -32.14 0.95 9.15
CA VAL A 935 -32.63 1.48 7.87
C VAL A 935 -33.09 0.30 7.00
N ASP A 936 -34.36 0.33 6.62
CA ASP A 936 -35.05 -0.75 5.89
C ASP A 936 -34.34 -1.14 4.59
N ARG A 937 -33.97 -0.17 3.74
CA ARG A 937 -33.31 -0.44 2.44
C ARG A 937 -31.95 -1.16 2.55
N CYS A 938 -31.30 -1.07 3.72
CA CYS A 938 -29.98 -1.65 3.96
C CYS A 938 -30.07 -2.98 4.74
N TYR A 939 -31.08 -3.12 5.60
CA TYR A 939 -31.16 -4.24 6.55
C TYR A 939 -32.43 -5.09 6.46
N ALA A 940 -33.46 -4.76 5.67
CA ALA A 940 -34.67 -5.57 5.60
C ALA A 940 -34.39 -7.03 5.16
N ALA A 941 -33.39 -7.24 4.30
CA ALA A 941 -32.91 -8.57 3.93
C ALA A 941 -32.22 -9.28 5.12
N ASP A 942 -31.32 -8.61 5.83
CA ASP A 942 -30.64 -9.18 7.01
C ASP A 942 -31.61 -9.43 8.17
N VAL A 943 -32.56 -8.54 8.44
CA VAL A 943 -33.65 -8.73 9.41
C VAL A 943 -34.48 -9.94 9.05
N SER A 944 -34.86 -10.10 7.78
CA SER A 944 -35.64 -11.27 7.33
C SER A 944 -34.83 -12.57 7.45
N GLU A 945 -33.55 -12.56 7.06
CA GLU A 945 -32.65 -13.71 7.18
C GLU A 945 -32.44 -14.11 8.66
N ILE A 946 -32.12 -13.14 9.51
CA ILE A 946 -31.87 -13.33 10.94
C ILE A 946 -33.14 -13.78 11.66
N TRP A 947 -34.27 -13.12 11.45
CA TRP A 947 -35.54 -13.47 12.10
C TRP A 947 -35.99 -14.89 11.73
N ASN A 948 -35.88 -15.28 10.45
CA ASN A 948 -36.19 -16.63 10.02
C ASN A 948 -35.27 -17.67 10.67
N ALA A 949 -33.96 -17.41 10.77
CA ALA A 949 -33.02 -18.29 11.45
C ALA A 949 -33.36 -18.45 12.96
N LEU A 950 -33.66 -17.35 13.65
CA LEU A 950 -34.08 -17.36 15.07
C LEU A 950 -35.36 -18.19 15.29
N MET A 951 -36.30 -18.16 14.33
CA MET A 951 -37.54 -18.95 14.41
C MET A 951 -37.34 -20.43 14.08
N VAL A 952 -36.35 -20.78 13.24
CA VAL A 952 -36.03 -22.20 12.95
C VAL A 952 -35.43 -22.89 14.18
N ASP A 953 -34.46 -22.26 14.87
CA ASP A 953 -33.91 -22.80 16.13
C ASP A 953 -35.01 -23.03 17.18
N ARG A 954 -36.01 -22.13 17.24
CA ARG A 954 -37.17 -22.23 18.15
C ARG A 954 -38.17 -23.32 17.78
N SER A 955 -38.17 -23.81 16.55
CA SER A 955 -38.96 -24.99 16.17
C SER A 955 -38.23 -26.28 16.53
N VAL A 956 -36.91 -26.33 16.34
CA VAL A 956 -36.06 -27.49 16.66
C VAL A 956 -35.92 -27.69 18.17
N SER A 957 -35.88 -26.63 18.97
CA SER A 957 -35.81 -26.70 20.44
C SER A 957 -37.18 -26.91 21.14
N ARG A 958 -38.26 -27.13 20.37
CA ARG A 958 -39.62 -27.40 20.87
C ARG A 958 -40.12 -28.80 20.46
N HIS A 959 -39.22 -29.69 20.05
CA HIS A 959 -39.46 -31.11 19.75
C HIS A 959 -38.44 -31.97 20.52
#